data_AF-A0A8T0NPM1-F1
#
_entry.id   AF-A0A8T0NPM1-F1
#
_cell.length_a   1.000
_cell.length_b   1.000
_cell.length_c   1.000
_cell.angle_alpha   90.00
_cell.angle_beta   90.00
_cell.angle_gamma   90.00
#
_symmetry.space_group_name_H-M   'P 1'
#
loop_
_entity.id
_entity.type
_entity.pdbx_description
1 polymer ?
#
loop_
_entity_poly.entity_id
_entity_poly.type
_entity_poly.pdbx_seq_one_letter_code
_entity_poly.pdbx_strand_id
1 'polypeptide(L)'
;MAEEAFARAVDDGLKLTKRLVLPGGGGLPPPRPPQGMDRDDPAAVHGAWLQHLLPAAPMAYAVVVDPGAVDSPDVPSYQPHVYGRLDPPALIPLQMREVDLRVDCVAGGCATAEVALRARWWVHCVTRSRACHCRVVVPMGHQGSILGAEVTVGKRSYNTHVIDTEDNSAVKISMPESGGLLKQELFSLTIPQVGGGEDIFATIRWSQKLLYDNGQFSVEVPFRFPQFVNPLPKVFMKKEKIQLTVNSGVSKEVILQGTSHPLKEKGRQSEKLSFLHEAAVENWSTKDFTFTYTVYSGDLSGRVLVKPSTLRDYDDRDMFCLFLLPGRNEDRKVFRKAVVYIIDTSGSMQGKPLESVKNAMATALSDLVQGDFFNIIAFNDELHSFSSCLEQVNDKTIENAIQWMDLNFVAQGGTDIMHPLSEAMTLLSNSHGALPQIYLVTDGSVDDERNICHTVKTQLVNRGPKSPRVSTFGLGSYCNHYFLRMLASIGKGHYAAAFDTGSIEGRMVQWFQKASNTIVSNISIDAIKHIQEFEVDSEYIPDVSAKYPLCVSGRYHGKLPETLIAKGHLADMSEISIELKVHHVKDIPLDKLLAKQQMDLLTAKAWLSENKELERKVVKLSIHNSLPSEYTRMVLLQTSLDKIDPAQQAKNKPIKQSSPDERSAMPLRGLTLGFGDVTATRENLTTGFGDIKPHEQFEIFEKAVGCCSRVADCFCCMCFIKACSKMNDQCAVVMMQACAALACLGCFECCSELCCGGAN
;
A
#
# COMPACT_ATOMS: atom_id res chain seq x y z
N MET A 1 15.19 -0.21 4.24
CA MET A 1 15.77 0.39 5.47
C MET A 1 14.75 0.49 6.61
N ALA A 2 13.53 1.02 6.40
CA ALA A 2 12.52 1.13 7.48
C ALA A 2 12.08 -0.22 8.09
N GLU A 3 11.91 -1.26 7.27
CA GLU A 3 11.56 -2.61 7.74
C GLU A 3 12.65 -3.23 8.61
N GLU A 4 13.91 -3.09 8.21
CA GLU A 4 15.05 -3.58 8.98
C GLU A 4 15.18 -2.84 10.30
N ALA A 5 15.01 -1.51 10.30
CA ALA A 5 15.00 -0.71 11.51
C ALA A 5 13.86 -1.15 12.45
N PHE A 6 12.67 -1.41 11.90
CA PHE A 6 11.53 -1.92 12.67
C PHE A 6 11.82 -3.30 13.26
N ALA A 7 12.30 -4.25 12.44
CA ALA A 7 12.64 -5.60 12.88
C ALA A 7 13.72 -5.59 13.96
N ARG A 8 14.77 -4.77 13.80
CA ARG A 8 15.82 -4.59 14.82
C ARG A 8 15.23 -4.05 16.13
N ALA A 9 14.35 -3.06 16.05
CA ALA A 9 13.69 -2.51 17.23
C ALA A 9 12.81 -3.56 17.94
N VAL A 10 12.13 -4.44 17.19
CA VAL A 10 11.36 -5.56 17.77
C VAL A 10 12.29 -6.60 18.41
N ASP A 11 13.40 -6.95 17.76
CA ASP A 11 14.41 -7.87 18.31
C ASP A 11 14.98 -7.35 19.63
N ASP A 12 15.32 -6.06 19.70
CA ASP A 12 15.78 -5.42 20.93
C ASP A 12 14.69 -5.38 22.01
N GLY A 13 13.43 -5.17 21.62
CA GLY A 13 12.28 -5.29 22.52
C GLY A 13 12.14 -6.71 23.09
N LEU A 14 12.29 -7.74 22.27
CA LEU A 14 12.28 -9.14 22.70
C LEU A 14 13.46 -9.50 23.62
N LYS A 15 14.60 -8.81 23.50
CA LYS A 15 15.69 -8.95 24.47
C LYS A 15 15.32 -8.33 25.82
N LEU A 16 14.61 -7.19 25.82
CA LEU A 16 14.15 -6.53 27.04
C LEU A 16 13.05 -7.32 27.77
N THR A 17 12.18 -8.05 27.06
CA THR A 17 11.14 -8.88 27.71
C THR A 17 11.69 -9.98 28.59
N LYS A 18 12.95 -10.40 28.39
CA LYS A 18 13.65 -11.34 29.29
C LYS A 18 13.76 -10.83 30.73
N ARG A 19 13.58 -9.52 30.95
CA ARG A 19 13.54 -8.90 32.27
C ARG A 19 12.19 -9.00 32.96
N LEU A 20 11.09 -9.36 32.27
CA LEU A 20 9.76 -9.33 32.86
C LEU A 20 9.50 -10.52 33.77
N VAL A 21 8.99 -10.29 34.99
CA VAL A 21 8.38 -11.32 35.83
C VAL A 21 6.86 -11.23 35.67
N LEU A 22 6.29 -12.14 34.88
CA LEU A 22 4.85 -12.21 34.69
C LEU A 22 4.19 -12.97 35.86
N PRO A 23 3.00 -12.54 36.33
CA PRO A 23 2.31 -13.20 37.44
C PRO A 23 1.83 -14.60 37.03
N GLY A 24 2.33 -15.67 37.68
CA GLY A 24 1.76 -17.03 37.51
C GLY A 24 2.72 -18.23 37.35
N GLY A 25 4.04 -18.11 37.57
CA GLY A 25 4.89 -19.30 37.73
C GLY A 25 6.31 -19.14 37.20
N GLY A 26 7.28 -19.56 38.02
CA GLY A 26 8.70 -19.31 37.83
C GLY A 26 9.28 -19.70 36.48
N GLY A 27 10.19 -18.86 36.00
CA GLY A 27 11.31 -19.24 35.14
C GLY A 27 10.97 -20.03 33.87
N LEU A 28 9.82 -19.82 33.25
CA LEU A 28 9.61 -20.33 31.89
C LEU A 28 10.40 -19.43 30.92
N PRO A 29 11.37 -19.97 30.16
CA PRO A 29 12.08 -19.18 29.18
C PRO A 29 11.08 -18.67 28.13
N PRO A 30 11.32 -17.48 27.53
CA PRO A 30 10.51 -17.00 26.42
C PRO A 30 10.49 -18.05 25.30
N PRO A 31 9.44 -18.08 24.45
CA PRO A 31 9.39 -18.97 23.30
C PRO A 31 10.67 -18.80 22.49
N ARG A 32 11.46 -19.88 22.37
CA ARG A 32 12.67 -19.86 21.55
C ARG A 32 12.25 -19.68 20.09
N PRO A 33 12.92 -18.84 19.30
CA PRO A 33 12.80 -18.95 17.85
C PRO A 33 13.15 -20.39 17.44
N PRO A 34 12.45 -20.98 16.45
CA PRO A 34 12.71 -22.35 16.05
C PRO A 34 14.18 -22.55 15.69
N GLN A 35 14.80 -23.60 16.24
CA GLN A 35 16.12 -24.04 15.82
C GLN A 35 15.98 -24.79 14.50
N GLY A 36 16.61 -24.26 13.46
CA GLY A 36 16.70 -24.89 12.15
C GLY A 36 17.08 -23.86 11.09
N MET A 37 18.37 -23.60 10.94
CA MET A 37 18.91 -22.94 9.75
C MET A 37 20.15 -23.71 9.33
N ASP A 38 20.01 -24.49 8.26
CA ASP A 38 21.15 -24.91 7.47
C ASP A 38 21.87 -23.65 6.96
N ARG A 39 23.18 -23.67 7.06
CA ARG A 39 24.05 -22.50 7.20
C ARG A 39 24.57 -21.98 5.86
N ASP A 40 23.86 -22.24 4.76
CA ASP A 40 24.45 -22.18 3.43
C ASP A 40 24.04 -20.95 2.59
N ASP A 41 23.12 -20.08 3.06
CA ASP A 41 22.79 -18.82 2.36
C ASP A 41 22.51 -17.64 3.31
N PRO A 42 23.41 -16.63 3.40
CA PRO A 42 23.22 -15.44 4.22
C PRO A 42 21.99 -14.59 3.85
N ALA A 43 21.60 -14.59 2.57
CA ALA A 43 20.45 -13.81 2.11
C ALA A 43 19.12 -14.45 2.53
N ALA A 44 19.05 -15.78 2.48
CA ALA A 44 17.90 -16.54 2.98
C ALA A 44 17.75 -16.41 4.50
N VAL A 45 18.88 -16.40 5.24
CA VAL A 45 18.89 -16.20 6.70
C VAL A 45 18.40 -14.80 7.07
N HIS A 46 18.84 -13.76 6.35
CA HIS A 46 18.40 -12.38 6.58
C HIS A 46 16.91 -12.18 6.24
N GLY A 47 16.45 -12.75 5.11
CA GLY A 47 15.05 -12.70 4.70
C GLY A 47 14.10 -13.40 5.69
N ALA A 48 14.49 -14.56 6.20
CA ALA A 48 13.74 -15.29 7.22
C ALA A 48 13.72 -14.54 8.56
N TRP A 49 14.84 -13.94 8.98
CA TRP A 49 14.92 -13.11 10.19
C TRP A 49 13.95 -11.92 10.14
N LEU A 50 13.89 -11.21 9.01
CA LEU A 50 12.95 -10.11 8.79
C LEU A 50 11.48 -10.58 8.82
N GLN A 51 11.17 -11.66 8.11
CA GLN A 51 9.80 -12.20 8.06
C GLN A 51 9.26 -12.61 9.44
N HIS A 52 10.10 -13.07 10.34
CA HIS A 52 9.68 -13.48 11.69
C HIS A 52 9.39 -12.32 12.64
N LEU A 53 9.98 -11.15 12.40
CA LEU A 53 9.87 -9.99 13.29
C LEU A 53 8.89 -8.94 12.80
N LEU A 54 8.58 -8.92 11.50
CA LEU A 54 7.51 -8.10 10.95
C LEU A 54 6.13 -8.65 11.35
N PRO A 55 5.14 -7.78 11.59
CA PRO A 55 3.81 -8.21 12.00
C PRO A 55 3.07 -8.90 10.85
N ALA A 56 2.73 -10.17 11.04
CA ALA A 56 1.90 -10.96 10.13
C ALA A 56 0.39 -10.91 10.46
N ALA A 57 0.03 -10.19 11.52
CA ALA A 57 -1.33 -9.84 11.90
C ALA A 57 -1.32 -8.48 12.60
N PRO A 58 -2.48 -7.82 12.82
CA PRO A 58 -2.52 -6.58 13.58
C PRO A 58 -1.97 -6.76 15.00
N MET A 59 -0.95 -5.98 15.35
CA MET A 59 -0.20 -6.10 16.61
C MET A 59 0.02 -4.72 17.23
N ALA A 60 0.19 -4.69 18.56
CA ALA A 60 0.57 -3.49 19.29
C ALA A 60 1.92 -3.67 19.98
N TYR A 61 2.70 -2.60 20.05
CA TYR A 61 4.05 -2.58 20.62
C TYR A 61 4.21 -1.41 21.59
N ALA A 62 4.83 -1.61 22.73
CA ALA A 62 5.31 -0.52 23.57
C ALA A 62 6.63 0.02 23.01
N VAL A 63 6.69 1.33 22.81
CA VAL A 63 7.88 2.05 22.35
C VAL A 63 8.71 2.44 23.57
N VAL A 64 9.87 1.79 23.74
CA VAL A 64 10.74 1.92 24.91
C VAL A 64 12.00 2.69 24.52
N VAL A 65 12.10 3.92 25.00
CA VAL A 65 13.31 4.76 24.88
C VAL A 65 14.21 4.59 26.10
N ASP A 66 13.62 4.44 27.29
CA ASP A 66 14.33 4.23 28.54
C ASP A 66 14.10 2.79 29.03
N PRO A 67 15.13 1.90 28.98
CA PRO A 67 15.04 0.54 29.50
C PRO A 67 14.60 0.47 30.97
N GLY A 68 14.87 1.50 31.77
CA GLY A 68 14.43 1.59 33.17
C GLY A 68 12.93 1.78 33.34
N ALA A 69 12.18 2.02 32.26
CA ALA A 69 10.72 2.04 32.29
C ALA A 69 10.09 0.63 32.22
N VAL A 70 10.87 -0.37 31.84
CA VAL A 70 10.42 -1.76 31.72
C VAL A 70 10.41 -2.40 33.10
N ASP A 71 9.28 -2.99 33.46
CA ASP A 71 9.09 -3.64 34.76
C ASP A 71 10.14 -4.76 34.94
N SER A 72 10.98 -4.67 35.96
CA SER A 72 12.13 -5.56 36.17
C SER A 72 12.06 -6.17 37.58
N PRO A 73 12.43 -7.45 37.79
CA PRO A 73 12.65 -7.97 39.14
C PRO A 73 13.79 -7.20 39.79
N ASP A 74 13.78 -7.13 41.12
CA ASP A 74 14.75 -6.42 41.98
C ASP A 74 16.20 -6.94 41.88
N VAL A 75 16.59 -7.64 40.80
CA VAL A 75 17.94 -8.17 40.58
C VAL A 75 18.68 -7.28 39.58
N PRO A 76 19.76 -6.57 40.00
CA PRO A 76 20.56 -5.77 39.09
C PRO A 76 21.23 -6.66 38.04
N SER A 77 20.78 -6.57 36.79
CA SER A 77 21.45 -7.21 35.66
C SER A 77 22.64 -6.34 35.24
N TYR A 78 23.85 -6.91 35.20
CA TYR A 78 25.08 -6.25 34.71
C TYR A 78 25.17 -6.20 33.16
N GLN A 79 24.04 -6.07 32.45
CA GLN A 79 24.05 -6.00 30.99
C GLN A 79 24.36 -4.57 30.50
N PRO A 80 25.02 -4.39 29.34
CA PRO A 80 25.36 -3.07 28.81
C PRO A 80 24.14 -2.20 28.41
N HIS A 81 22.95 -2.79 28.29
CA HIS A 81 21.69 -2.11 27.94
C HIS A 81 20.94 -1.54 29.16
N VAL A 82 21.63 -1.20 30.26
CA VAL A 82 20.97 -0.97 31.57
C VAL A 82 20.84 0.51 31.92
N TYR A 83 21.65 1.41 31.34
CA TYR A 83 21.63 2.84 31.72
C TYR A 83 21.64 3.83 30.55
N GLY A 84 21.73 3.36 29.30
CA GLY A 84 21.68 4.21 28.10
C GLY A 84 20.26 4.39 27.57
N ARG A 85 19.94 5.60 27.08
CA ARG A 85 18.76 5.79 26.23
C ARG A 85 18.94 4.98 24.95
N LEU A 86 17.89 4.28 24.53
CA LEU A 86 17.85 3.54 23.28
C LEU A 86 17.56 4.51 22.13
N ASP A 87 18.46 4.55 21.15
CA ASP A 87 18.28 5.27 19.89
C ASP A 87 18.79 4.38 18.74
N PRO A 88 17.91 3.80 17.90
CA PRO A 88 16.46 3.93 17.91
C PRO A 88 15.77 3.24 19.11
N PRO A 89 14.51 3.59 19.44
CA PRO A 89 13.78 2.97 20.54
C PRO A 89 13.45 1.49 20.27
N ALA A 90 13.44 0.68 21.33
CA ALA A 90 13.01 -0.71 21.25
C ALA A 90 11.48 -0.85 21.20
N LEU A 91 10.99 -1.89 20.54
CA LEU A 91 9.56 -2.20 20.38
C LEU A 91 9.22 -3.51 21.08
N ILE A 92 8.59 -3.44 22.25
CA ILE A 92 8.15 -4.64 22.99
C ILE A 92 6.75 -5.05 22.51
N PRO A 93 6.55 -6.25 21.91
CA PRO A 93 5.21 -6.72 21.53
C PRO A 93 4.30 -6.83 22.75
N LEU A 94 3.07 -6.30 22.64
CA LEU A 94 2.08 -6.35 23.71
C LEU A 94 1.24 -7.63 23.64
N GLN A 95 0.89 -8.16 24.82
CA GLN A 95 0.00 -9.31 24.91
C GLN A 95 -1.43 -8.92 24.52
N MET A 96 -2.02 -9.70 23.60
CA MET A 96 -3.41 -9.53 23.17
C MET A 96 -4.34 -10.37 24.05
N ARG A 97 -5.51 -9.84 24.41
CA ARG A 97 -6.51 -10.51 25.28
C ARG A 97 -7.74 -10.99 24.53
N GLU A 98 -8.19 -10.24 23.54
CA GLU A 98 -9.37 -10.53 22.72
C GLU A 98 -9.15 -10.05 21.28
N VAL A 99 -9.73 -10.78 20.33
CA VAL A 99 -9.75 -10.41 18.91
C VAL A 99 -11.09 -10.79 18.27
N ASP A 100 -11.69 -9.85 17.55
CA ASP A 100 -12.91 -10.01 16.72
C ASP A 100 -12.59 -9.53 15.31
N LEU A 101 -12.43 -10.48 14.39
CA LEU A 101 -12.22 -10.24 12.96
C LEU A 101 -13.57 -10.29 12.23
N ARG A 102 -13.88 -9.27 11.45
CA ARG A 102 -15.05 -9.24 10.56
C ARG A 102 -14.60 -9.01 9.13
N VAL A 103 -15.06 -9.85 8.23
CA VAL A 103 -14.74 -9.79 6.81
C VAL A 103 -16.05 -9.77 6.03
N ASP A 104 -16.32 -8.70 5.30
CA ASP A 104 -17.48 -8.55 4.45
C ASP A 104 -17.02 -8.56 2.99
N CYS A 105 -17.17 -9.72 2.32
CA CYS A 105 -16.79 -9.92 0.93
C CYS A 105 -17.95 -9.57 -0.01
N VAL A 106 -17.67 -8.78 -1.05
CA VAL A 106 -18.63 -8.51 -2.12
C VAL A 106 -18.04 -8.96 -3.45
N ALA A 107 -18.61 -10.04 -3.99
CA ALA A 107 -18.18 -10.65 -5.25
C ALA A 107 -18.69 -9.88 -6.47
N GLY A 108 -19.91 -9.35 -6.38
CA GLY A 108 -20.58 -8.62 -7.45
C GLY A 108 -20.01 -7.21 -7.59
N GLY A 109 -19.61 -6.85 -8.81
CA GLY A 109 -19.07 -5.53 -9.09
C GLY A 109 -17.58 -5.46 -8.84
N CYS A 110 -17.17 -5.26 -7.59
CA CYS A 110 -15.85 -4.68 -7.28
C CYS A 110 -14.77 -5.68 -6.89
N ALA A 111 -15.17 -6.93 -6.58
CA ALA A 111 -14.31 -7.96 -6.01
C ALA A 111 -13.49 -7.38 -4.83
N THR A 112 -14.18 -6.85 -3.81
CA THR A 112 -13.56 -6.18 -2.65
C THR A 112 -14.05 -6.80 -1.35
N ALA A 113 -13.17 -6.91 -0.37
CA ALA A 113 -13.48 -7.25 1.02
C ALA A 113 -13.29 -6.02 1.91
N GLU A 114 -14.28 -5.70 2.74
CA GLU A 114 -14.13 -4.77 3.86
C GLU A 114 -13.77 -5.59 5.10
N VAL A 115 -12.66 -5.25 5.74
CA VAL A 115 -12.14 -5.96 6.91
C VAL A 115 -12.16 -5.02 8.10
N ALA A 116 -12.73 -5.48 9.21
CA ALA A 116 -12.70 -4.79 10.49
C ALA A 116 -12.13 -5.72 11.57
N LEU A 117 -11.06 -5.29 12.22
CA LEU A 117 -10.47 -6.00 13.34
C LEU A 117 -10.63 -5.19 14.62
N ARG A 118 -11.21 -5.82 15.63
CA ARG A 118 -11.28 -5.28 16.99
C ARG A 118 -10.37 -6.10 17.87
N ALA A 119 -9.50 -5.43 18.61
CA ALA A 119 -8.57 -6.11 19.50
C ALA A 119 -8.33 -5.30 20.78
N ARG A 120 -7.97 -6.03 21.84
CA ARG A 120 -7.53 -5.47 23.12
C ARG A 120 -6.14 -5.95 23.46
N TRP A 121 -5.23 -5.01 23.68
CA TRP A 121 -3.88 -5.30 24.14
C TRP A 121 -3.64 -4.77 25.54
N TRP A 122 -2.77 -5.43 26.28
CA TRP A 122 -2.39 -5.05 27.63
C TRP A 122 -0.94 -4.60 27.70
N VAL A 123 -0.71 -3.40 28.24
CA VAL A 123 0.62 -2.81 28.44
C VAL A 123 1.29 -3.41 29.68
N HIS A 124 1.64 -4.69 29.56
CA HIS A 124 2.16 -5.51 30.65
C HIS A 124 3.64 -5.24 30.98
N CYS A 125 4.39 -4.61 30.07
CA CYS A 125 5.84 -4.50 30.15
C CYS A 125 6.35 -3.21 30.79
N VAL A 126 5.49 -2.21 30.99
CA VAL A 126 5.87 -0.89 31.53
C VAL A 126 5.38 -0.77 32.97
N THR A 127 6.24 -0.26 33.87
CA THR A 127 5.89 -0.03 35.27
C THR A 127 4.68 0.91 35.39
N ARG A 128 3.76 0.65 36.32
CA ARG A 128 2.50 1.43 36.48
C ARG A 128 2.69 2.92 36.76
N SER A 129 3.85 3.33 37.28
CA SER A 129 4.20 4.73 37.55
C SER A 129 4.71 5.48 36.32
N ARG A 130 4.90 4.79 35.19
CA ARG A 130 5.46 5.34 33.95
C ARG A 130 4.49 5.19 32.78
N ALA A 131 4.72 5.98 31.74
CA ALA A 131 3.98 5.93 30.50
C ALA A 131 4.94 5.78 29.32
N CYS A 132 4.47 5.15 28.25
CA CYS A 132 5.21 4.98 27.00
C CYS A 132 4.33 5.36 25.80
N HIS A 133 4.93 5.52 24.62
CA HIS A 133 4.13 5.52 23.39
C HIS A 133 3.80 4.07 23.02
N CYS A 134 2.64 3.82 22.44
CA CYS A 134 2.27 2.49 21.94
C CYS A 134 2.02 2.55 20.43
N ARG A 135 2.69 1.69 19.66
CA ARG A 135 2.55 1.62 18.21
C ARG A 135 1.71 0.42 17.83
N VAL A 136 0.57 0.66 17.19
CA VAL A 136 -0.27 -0.34 16.54
C VAL A 136 0.17 -0.48 15.09
N VAL A 137 0.44 -1.69 14.63
CA VAL A 137 0.84 -1.98 13.24
C VAL A 137 -0.12 -2.99 12.64
N VAL A 138 -0.60 -2.71 11.43
CA VAL A 138 -1.70 -3.41 10.78
C VAL A 138 -1.27 -3.81 9.37
N PRO A 139 -1.02 -5.11 9.14
CA PRO A 139 -0.90 -5.67 7.80
C PRO A 139 -2.28 -5.73 7.12
N MET A 140 -2.43 -5.06 5.98
CA MET A 140 -3.71 -4.87 5.27
C MET A 140 -3.92 -5.83 4.09
N GLY A 141 -2.93 -6.70 3.81
CA GLY A 141 -2.99 -7.67 2.72
C GLY A 141 -2.88 -7.04 1.33
N HIS A 142 -3.17 -7.84 0.29
CA HIS A 142 -2.96 -7.46 -1.11
C HIS A 142 -3.82 -6.27 -1.55
N GLN A 143 -3.17 -5.19 -2.01
CA GLN A 143 -3.84 -3.93 -2.40
C GLN A 143 -4.76 -3.37 -1.30
N GLY A 144 -4.36 -3.54 -0.03
CA GLY A 144 -5.09 -3.04 1.11
C GLY A 144 -5.09 -1.50 1.20
N SER A 145 -6.20 -0.90 1.65
CA SER A 145 -6.30 0.55 1.91
C SER A 145 -6.99 0.80 3.25
N ILE A 146 -6.35 1.60 4.11
CA ILE A 146 -6.90 1.95 5.42
C ILE A 146 -8.17 2.82 5.27
N LEU A 147 -9.25 2.41 5.92
CA LEU A 147 -10.52 3.15 5.97
C LEU A 147 -10.65 3.95 7.26
N GLY A 148 -10.00 3.50 8.33
CA GLY A 148 -9.89 4.24 9.57
C GLY A 148 -9.51 3.38 10.77
N ALA A 149 -9.11 4.05 11.85
CA ALA A 149 -8.80 3.43 13.13
C ALA A 149 -9.37 4.26 14.28
N GLU A 150 -10.04 3.56 15.19
CA GLU A 150 -10.57 4.09 16.45
C GLU A 150 -9.82 3.39 17.59
N VAL A 151 -9.10 4.13 18.42
CA VAL A 151 -8.31 3.59 19.54
C VAL A 151 -8.72 4.27 20.84
N THR A 152 -9.04 3.50 21.87
CA THR A 152 -9.39 4.00 23.20
C THR A 152 -8.40 3.47 24.25
N VAL A 153 -7.88 4.39 25.06
CA VAL A 153 -6.94 4.10 26.15
C VAL A 153 -7.38 4.89 27.38
N GLY A 154 -7.83 4.17 28.41
CA GLY A 154 -8.41 4.79 29.61
C GLY A 154 -9.55 5.74 29.25
N LYS A 155 -9.34 7.04 29.48
CA LYS A 155 -10.32 8.12 29.20
C LYS A 155 -10.10 8.85 27.88
N ARG A 156 -9.09 8.47 27.10
CA ARG A 156 -8.75 9.11 25.82
C ARG A 156 -9.21 8.25 24.66
N SER A 157 -9.81 8.89 23.67
CA SER A 157 -10.16 8.28 22.39
C SER A 157 -9.39 8.96 21.27
N TYR A 158 -8.86 8.16 20.35
CA TYR A 158 -8.11 8.58 19.18
C TYR A 158 -8.85 8.06 17.95
N ASN A 159 -9.21 8.96 17.03
CA ASN A 159 -9.91 8.57 15.81
C ASN A 159 -9.23 9.17 14.58
N THR A 160 -9.07 8.38 13.54
CA THR A 160 -8.57 8.86 12.25
C THR A 160 -9.67 9.61 11.51
N HIS A 161 -9.33 10.78 10.98
CA HIS A 161 -10.20 11.57 10.13
C HIS A 161 -9.46 12.04 8.89
N VAL A 162 -10.15 12.08 7.76
CA VAL A 162 -9.64 12.71 6.55
C VAL A 162 -10.11 14.16 6.53
N ILE A 163 -9.17 15.08 6.34
CA ILE A 163 -9.41 16.51 6.24
C ILE A 163 -8.82 17.05 4.93
N ASP A 164 -9.37 18.15 4.44
CA ASP A 164 -8.81 18.88 3.31
C ASP A 164 -7.42 19.44 3.67
N THR A 165 -6.52 19.46 2.68
CA THR A 165 -5.20 20.09 2.80
C THR A 165 -5.27 21.61 2.79
N GLU A 166 -6.23 22.20 2.07
CA GLU A 166 -6.38 23.65 1.91
C GLU A 166 -7.22 24.29 3.03
N ASP A 167 -8.14 23.54 3.67
CA ASP A 167 -8.89 24.07 4.80
C ASP A 167 -7.97 24.28 6.01
N ASN A 168 -7.85 25.56 6.40
CA ASN A 168 -7.45 26.03 7.73
C ASN A 168 -8.49 25.62 8.79
N SER A 169 -8.82 24.32 8.87
CA SER A 169 -9.64 23.79 9.94
C SER A 169 -9.01 24.22 11.28
N ALA A 170 -9.85 24.68 12.21
CA ALA A 170 -9.47 25.22 13.53
C ALA A 170 -8.79 24.18 14.47
N VAL A 171 -8.22 23.12 13.92
CA VAL A 171 -7.59 22.02 14.63
C VAL A 171 -6.09 22.30 14.68
N LYS A 172 -5.58 22.56 15.88
CA LYS A 172 -4.15 22.80 16.09
C LYS A 172 -3.38 21.50 15.81
N ILE A 173 -2.66 21.47 14.70
CA ILE A 173 -1.81 20.34 14.32
C ILE A 173 -0.57 20.37 15.19
N SER A 174 -0.38 19.30 15.98
CA SER A 174 0.79 19.12 16.84
C SER A 174 1.90 18.35 16.12
N MET A 175 3.16 18.67 16.46
CA MET A 175 4.35 18.26 15.72
C MET A 175 4.90 16.82 15.93
N PRO A 176 4.51 16.00 16.94
CA PRO A 176 4.93 14.61 16.86
C PRO A 176 3.99 13.85 15.92
N GLU A 177 4.57 13.33 14.84
CA GLU A 177 3.91 12.45 13.88
C GLU A 177 3.36 11.21 14.57
N SER A 178 2.15 10.82 14.19
CA SER A 178 1.44 9.68 14.81
C SER A 178 1.47 8.41 13.99
N GLY A 179 2.22 8.35 12.88
CA GLY A 179 2.36 7.14 12.06
C GLY A 179 2.01 7.37 10.60
N GLY A 180 1.71 6.28 9.89
CA GLY A 180 1.62 6.25 8.43
C GLY A 180 1.89 4.84 7.88
N LEU A 181 2.06 4.72 6.57
CA LEU A 181 2.49 3.46 5.95
C LEU A 181 4.00 3.25 6.18
N LEU A 182 4.36 2.10 6.75
CA LEU A 182 5.75 1.62 6.76
C LEU A 182 6.13 0.99 5.41
N LYS A 183 5.12 0.37 4.78
CA LYS A 183 5.07 -0.17 3.42
C LYS A 183 3.61 -0.10 2.98
N GLN A 184 3.31 -0.18 1.68
CA GLN A 184 1.93 -0.18 1.17
C GLN A 184 0.96 -1.08 1.96
N GLU A 185 1.44 -2.23 2.40
CA GLU A 185 0.62 -3.23 3.07
C GLU A 185 0.69 -3.14 4.60
N LEU A 186 1.55 -2.27 5.18
CA LEU A 186 1.77 -2.15 6.62
C LEU A 186 1.47 -0.74 7.11
N PHE A 187 0.29 -0.55 7.69
CA PHE A 187 -0.12 0.70 8.33
C PHE A 187 0.33 0.74 9.78
N SER A 188 0.85 1.88 10.24
CA SER A 188 1.26 2.09 11.63
C SER A 188 0.59 3.31 12.25
N LEU A 189 0.23 3.19 13.52
CA LEU A 189 -0.41 4.23 14.31
C LEU A 189 0.22 4.26 15.71
N THR A 190 0.75 5.41 16.13
CA THR A 190 1.41 5.60 17.41
C THR A 190 0.50 6.41 18.34
N ILE A 191 0.12 5.80 19.46
CA ILE A 191 -0.71 6.38 20.51
C ILE A 191 0.20 6.92 21.62
N PRO A 192 0.13 8.22 21.94
CA PRO A 192 1.05 8.81 22.90
C PRO A 192 0.66 8.58 24.35
N GLN A 193 1.68 8.47 25.21
CA GLN A 193 1.56 8.51 26.68
C GLN A 193 0.56 7.49 27.26
N VAL A 194 0.64 6.23 26.88
CA VAL A 194 -0.13 5.13 27.46
C VAL A 194 0.52 4.66 28.77
N GLY A 195 -0.26 4.55 29.84
CA GLY A 195 0.23 4.15 31.15
C GLY A 195 0.58 2.66 31.26
N GLY A 196 1.58 2.33 32.08
CA GLY A 196 1.89 0.94 32.41
C GLY A 196 0.70 0.21 33.04
N GLY A 197 0.36 -0.96 32.51
CA GLY A 197 -0.76 -1.78 32.96
C GLY A 197 -2.13 -1.43 32.36
N GLU A 198 -2.25 -0.38 31.54
CA GLU A 198 -3.50 -0.03 30.86
C GLU A 198 -3.85 -1.01 29.73
N ASP A 199 -5.14 -1.04 29.37
CA ASP A 199 -5.64 -1.74 28.18
C ASP A 199 -5.82 -0.76 27.01
N ILE A 200 -5.39 -1.19 25.83
CA ILE A 200 -5.58 -0.49 24.55
C ILE A 200 -6.68 -1.23 23.79
N PHE A 201 -7.80 -0.55 23.53
CA PHE A 201 -8.89 -1.07 22.69
C PHE A 201 -8.80 -0.42 21.32
N ALA A 202 -8.62 -1.20 20.25
CA ALA A 202 -8.62 -0.66 18.90
C ALA A 202 -9.67 -1.34 18.02
N THR A 203 -10.31 -0.54 17.16
CA THR A 203 -11.06 -0.99 16.01
C THR A 203 -10.38 -0.42 14.77
N ILE A 204 -9.80 -1.28 13.95
CA ILE A 204 -9.19 -0.88 12.68
C ILE A 204 -10.02 -1.42 11.53
N ARG A 205 -10.25 -0.59 10.51
CA ARG A 205 -10.99 -0.93 9.29
C ARG A 205 -10.12 -0.67 8.06
N TRP A 206 -10.07 -1.61 7.14
CA TRP A 206 -9.41 -1.47 5.85
C TRP A 206 -10.19 -2.21 4.77
N SER A 207 -10.02 -1.82 3.52
CA SER A 207 -10.49 -2.57 2.36
C SER A 207 -9.34 -3.35 1.75
N GLN A 208 -9.65 -4.50 1.14
CA GLN A 208 -8.69 -5.34 0.43
C GLN A 208 -9.35 -5.87 -0.85
N LYS A 209 -8.57 -6.04 -1.91
CA LYS A 209 -9.08 -6.62 -3.15
C LYS A 209 -9.18 -8.15 -3.03
N LEU A 210 -10.28 -8.72 -3.51
CA LEU A 210 -10.44 -10.15 -3.69
C LEU A 210 -9.63 -10.61 -4.90
N LEU A 211 -8.97 -11.75 -4.76
CA LEU A 211 -8.34 -12.42 -5.87
C LEU A 211 -9.42 -13.20 -6.64
N TYR A 212 -9.27 -13.23 -7.96
CA TYR A 212 -10.10 -14.04 -8.84
C TYR A 212 -9.18 -14.86 -9.73
N ASP A 213 -9.41 -16.16 -9.77
CA ASP A 213 -8.72 -17.08 -10.67
C ASP A 213 -9.70 -18.16 -11.13
N ASN A 214 -9.87 -18.31 -12.45
CA ASN A 214 -10.67 -19.37 -13.08
C ASN A 214 -12.06 -19.63 -12.44
N GLY A 215 -12.82 -18.56 -12.15
CA GLY A 215 -14.17 -18.68 -11.56
C GLY A 215 -14.22 -18.76 -10.04
N GLN A 216 -13.07 -18.76 -9.38
CA GLN A 216 -12.92 -18.81 -7.94
C GLN A 216 -12.50 -17.45 -7.39
N PHE A 217 -13.23 -16.97 -6.38
CA PHE A 217 -12.85 -15.81 -5.59
C PHE A 217 -12.15 -16.27 -4.31
N SER A 218 -11.07 -15.58 -3.94
CA SER A 218 -10.38 -15.81 -2.67
C SER A 218 -10.02 -14.50 -1.97
N VAL A 219 -10.03 -14.55 -0.65
CA VAL A 219 -9.49 -13.50 0.23
C VAL A 219 -8.51 -14.14 1.20
N GLU A 220 -7.38 -13.47 1.38
CA GLU A 220 -6.37 -13.80 2.37
C GLU A 220 -6.13 -12.58 3.25
N VAL A 221 -6.62 -12.64 4.48
CA VAL A 221 -6.49 -11.58 5.47
C VAL A 221 -5.37 -11.95 6.44
N PRO A 222 -4.34 -11.09 6.62
CA PRO A 222 -3.28 -11.29 7.59
C PRO A 222 -3.83 -11.51 9.01
N PHE A 223 -3.66 -12.72 9.54
CA PHE A 223 -4.23 -13.16 10.82
C PHE A 223 -3.34 -14.17 11.56
N ARG A 224 -2.11 -14.35 11.08
CA ARG A 224 -1.07 -15.17 11.73
C ARG A 224 -0.39 -14.39 12.86
N PHE A 225 -0.62 -14.80 14.10
CA PHE A 225 0.01 -14.19 15.28
C PHE A 225 1.30 -14.92 15.68
N PRO A 226 2.42 -14.21 15.89
CA PRO A 226 3.64 -14.79 16.45
C PRO A 226 3.44 -15.34 17.86
N GLN A 227 4.23 -16.35 18.23
CA GLN A 227 4.10 -17.01 19.54
C GLN A 227 4.27 -16.06 20.73
N PHE A 228 5.13 -15.05 20.60
CA PHE A 228 5.41 -14.07 21.66
C PHE A 228 4.26 -13.08 21.94
N VAL A 229 3.20 -13.07 21.12
CA VAL A 229 1.99 -12.25 21.34
C VAL A 229 0.96 -12.96 22.23
N ASN A 230 1.10 -14.28 22.40
CA ASN A 230 0.21 -15.07 23.23
C ASN A 230 0.34 -14.67 24.71
N PRO A 231 -0.77 -14.31 25.39
CA PRO A 231 -0.73 -14.16 26.83
C PRO A 231 -0.47 -15.51 27.49
N LEU A 232 0.05 -15.47 28.71
CA LEU A 232 0.47 -16.67 29.44
C LEU A 232 -0.67 -17.71 29.56
N PRO A 233 -0.42 -19.00 29.25
CA PRO A 233 -1.44 -20.04 29.15
C PRO A 233 -2.33 -20.23 30.39
N LYS A 234 -1.85 -19.82 31.58
CA LYS A 234 -2.51 -20.12 32.86
C LYS A 234 -3.31 -18.96 33.46
N VAL A 235 -3.34 -17.78 32.83
CA VAL A 235 -3.84 -16.55 33.49
C VAL A 235 -5.11 -15.98 32.84
N PHE A 236 -5.30 -16.17 31.53
CA PHE A 236 -6.42 -15.52 30.81
C PHE A 236 -7.09 -16.48 29.82
N MET A 237 -8.43 -16.51 29.80
CA MET A 237 -9.18 -17.13 28.71
C MET A 237 -9.15 -16.20 27.50
N LYS A 238 -8.64 -16.68 26.37
CA LYS A 238 -8.53 -15.92 25.11
C LYS A 238 -9.79 -16.13 24.30
N LYS A 239 -10.44 -15.05 23.85
CA LYS A 239 -11.61 -15.14 22.97
C LYS A 239 -11.22 -14.76 21.56
N GLU A 240 -11.36 -15.71 20.65
CA GLU A 240 -11.20 -15.50 19.22
C GLU A 240 -12.58 -15.57 18.55
N LYS A 241 -12.89 -14.53 17.79
CA LYS A 241 -14.13 -14.45 17.03
C LYS A 241 -13.84 -14.04 15.59
N ILE A 242 -14.41 -14.77 14.65
CA ILE A 242 -14.33 -14.48 13.22
C ILE A 242 -15.74 -14.46 12.64
N GLN A 243 -16.13 -13.35 12.03
CA GLN A 243 -17.37 -13.17 11.31
C GLN A 243 -17.07 -12.98 9.83
N LEU A 244 -17.70 -13.76 8.97
CA LEU A 244 -17.58 -13.61 7.53
C LEU A 244 -18.95 -13.44 6.92
N THR A 245 -19.12 -12.38 6.13
CA THR A 245 -20.28 -12.19 5.27
C THR A 245 -19.83 -12.28 3.83
N VAL A 246 -20.53 -13.05 3.01
CA VAL A 246 -20.31 -13.10 1.56
C VAL A 246 -21.57 -12.60 0.89
N ASN A 247 -21.47 -11.50 0.15
CA ASN A 247 -22.52 -11.03 -0.73
C ASN A 247 -22.11 -11.27 -2.18
N SER A 248 -22.78 -12.21 -2.85
CA SER A 248 -22.40 -12.55 -4.21
C SER A 248 -22.80 -11.46 -5.20
N GLY A 249 -23.95 -10.78 -5.04
CA GLY A 249 -24.53 -9.86 -6.02
C GLY A 249 -24.81 -10.44 -7.42
N VAL A 250 -24.31 -11.64 -7.72
CA VAL A 250 -24.29 -12.25 -9.07
C VAL A 250 -25.05 -13.57 -9.16
N SER A 251 -25.03 -14.39 -8.11
CA SER A 251 -25.67 -15.69 -8.15
C SER A 251 -26.18 -16.09 -6.78
N LYS A 252 -27.34 -16.76 -6.76
CA LYS A 252 -27.87 -17.38 -5.56
C LYS A 252 -27.02 -18.57 -5.13
N GLU A 253 -26.24 -19.14 -6.04
CA GLU A 253 -25.39 -20.30 -5.81
C GLU A 253 -23.95 -19.87 -5.60
N VAL A 254 -23.59 -19.72 -4.32
CA VAL A 254 -22.22 -19.60 -3.86
C VAL A 254 -21.82 -20.97 -3.32
N ILE A 255 -20.77 -21.55 -3.89
CA ILE A 255 -20.22 -22.84 -3.45
C ILE A 255 -18.93 -22.56 -2.69
N LEU A 256 -18.90 -23.02 -1.44
CA LEU A 256 -17.72 -22.94 -0.59
C LEU A 256 -16.67 -23.94 -1.09
N GLN A 257 -15.43 -23.48 -1.28
CA GLN A 257 -14.32 -24.33 -1.72
C GLN A 257 -13.34 -24.61 -0.58
N GLY A 258 -13.05 -23.61 0.27
CA GLY A 258 -12.11 -23.78 1.37
C GLY A 258 -12.16 -22.67 2.40
N THR A 259 -11.89 -23.03 3.65
CA THR A 259 -11.75 -22.10 4.77
C THR A 259 -10.55 -22.49 5.62
N SER A 260 -9.77 -21.50 6.04
CA SER A 260 -8.66 -21.67 6.99
C SER A 260 -9.12 -22.01 8.42
N HIS A 261 -10.30 -21.52 8.81
CA HIS A 261 -10.85 -21.62 10.16
C HIS A 261 -12.20 -22.35 10.14
N PRO A 262 -12.61 -23.00 11.27
CA PRO A 262 -13.85 -23.77 11.35
C PRO A 262 -15.08 -22.87 11.47
N LEU A 263 -15.49 -22.29 10.34
CA LEU A 263 -16.64 -21.40 10.21
C LEU A 263 -17.97 -22.19 10.24
N LYS A 264 -18.91 -21.74 11.08
CA LYS A 264 -20.29 -22.27 11.08
C LYS A 264 -21.22 -21.31 10.36
N GLU A 265 -22.00 -21.79 9.40
CA GLU A 265 -23.02 -20.99 8.73
C GLU A 265 -24.10 -20.55 9.74
N LYS A 266 -24.37 -19.25 9.80
CA LYS A 266 -25.40 -18.65 10.67
C LYS A 266 -26.71 -18.37 9.95
N GLY A 267 -26.64 -18.18 8.64
CA GLY A 267 -27.83 -17.98 7.82
C GLY A 267 -27.50 -17.63 6.38
N ARG A 268 -28.46 -17.97 5.52
CA ARG A 268 -28.48 -17.66 4.09
C ARG A 268 -29.72 -16.84 3.77
N GLN A 269 -29.52 -15.63 3.28
CA GLN A 269 -30.58 -14.74 2.80
C GLN A 269 -30.33 -14.43 1.33
N SER A 270 -30.97 -15.18 0.43
CA SER A 270 -30.83 -15.07 -1.04
C SER A 270 -29.36 -15.06 -1.51
N GLU A 271 -28.75 -13.89 -1.69
CA GLU A 271 -27.38 -13.66 -2.21
C GLU A 271 -26.35 -13.38 -1.10
N LYS A 272 -26.79 -13.33 0.17
CA LYS A 272 -25.96 -13.08 1.35
C LYS A 272 -25.81 -14.35 2.19
N LEU A 273 -24.57 -14.75 2.42
CA LEU A 273 -24.18 -15.82 3.34
C LEU A 273 -23.46 -15.24 4.54
N SER A 274 -23.70 -15.79 5.72
CA SER A 274 -23.05 -15.36 6.95
C SER A 274 -22.50 -16.55 7.71
N PHE A 275 -21.26 -16.41 8.19
CA PHE A 275 -20.54 -17.42 8.93
C PHE A 275 -19.98 -16.84 10.23
N LEU A 276 -19.92 -17.67 11.26
CA LEU A 276 -19.32 -17.35 12.56
C LEU A 276 -18.43 -18.47 13.04
N HIS A 277 -17.23 -18.11 13.47
CA HIS A 277 -16.38 -18.89 14.36
C HIS A 277 -16.23 -18.12 15.68
N GLU A 278 -16.42 -18.81 16.80
CA GLU A 278 -16.24 -18.25 18.13
C GLU A 278 -15.70 -19.36 19.04
N ALA A 279 -14.50 -19.15 19.58
CA ALA A 279 -13.81 -20.15 20.39
C ALA A 279 -13.00 -19.49 21.51
N ALA A 280 -12.91 -20.21 22.63
CA ALA A 280 -11.87 -19.95 23.62
C ALA A 280 -10.60 -20.71 23.19
N VAL A 281 -9.51 -20.00 22.94
CA VAL A 281 -8.28 -20.59 22.37
C VAL A 281 -7.12 -20.57 23.36
N GLU A 282 -6.28 -21.61 23.33
CA GLU A 282 -5.06 -21.63 24.14
C GLU A 282 -3.95 -20.76 23.51
N ASN A 283 -3.91 -20.68 22.19
CA ASN A 283 -3.00 -19.84 21.41
C ASN A 283 -3.77 -19.14 20.29
N TRP A 284 -3.37 -17.93 19.94
CA TRP A 284 -3.89 -17.20 18.79
C TRP A 284 -3.56 -17.93 17.48
N SER A 285 -4.34 -17.65 16.43
CA SER A 285 -4.18 -18.29 15.14
C SER A 285 -2.74 -18.21 14.59
N THR A 286 -2.25 -19.34 14.08
CA THR A 286 -0.94 -19.48 13.44
C THR A 286 -1.04 -19.47 11.92
N LYS A 287 -2.24 -19.20 11.39
CA LYS A 287 -2.53 -19.17 9.95
C LYS A 287 -3.28 -17.88 9.62
N ASP A 288 -3.04 -17.36 8.43
CA ASP A 288 -3.85 -16.26 7.90
C ASP A 288 -5.29 -16.72 7.67
N PHE A 289 -6.22 -15.77 7.72
CA PHE A 289 -7.61 -16.05 7.42
C PHE A 289 -7.78 -16.10 5.91
N THR A 290 -7.81 -17.32 5.35
CA THR A 290 -8.18 -17.59 3.96
C THR A 290 -9.62 -18.05 3.85
N PHE A 291 -10.32 -17.52 2.84
CA PHE A 291 -11.66 -17.96 2.45
C PHE A 291 -11.77 -17.98 0.92
N THR A 292 -12.28 -19.09 0.41
CA THR A 292 -12.34 -19.36 -1.03
C THR A 292 -13.72 -19.87 -1.42
N TYR A 293 -14.32 -19.24 -2.43
CA TYR A 293 -15.66 -19.56 -2.91
C TYR A 293 -15.77 -19.38 -4.42
N THR A 294 -16.67 -20.14 -5.03
CA THR A 294 -17.01 -20.00 -6.45
C THR A 294 -18.43 -19.45 -6.58
N VAL A 295 -18.61 -18.51 -7.48
CA VAL A 295 -19.93 -18.01 -7.87
C VAL A 295 -20.27 -18.71 -9.17
N TYR A 296 -21.30 -19.55 -9.19
CA TYR A 296 -21.65 -20.29 -10.41
C TYR A 296 -22.17 -19.29 -11.46
N SER A 297 -21.34 -19.04 -12.47
CA SER A 297 -21.71 -18.47 -13.76
C SER A 297 -21.24 -19.49 -14.80
N GLY A 298 -22.15 -20.10 -15.56
CA GLY A 298 -21.76 -21.03 -16.63
C GLY A 298 -20.85 -20.36 -17.66
N ASP A 299 -21.46 -19.80 -18.71
CA ASP A 299 -20.78 -19.00 -19.71
C ASP A 299 -20.49 -17.56 -19.24
N LEU A 300 -19.86 -16.77 -20.13
CA LEU A 300 -19.72 -15.32 -20.00
C LEU A 300 -21.06 -14.71 -19.58
N SER A 301 -21.08 -14.04 -18.44
CA SER A 301 -22.30 -13.41 -17.93
C SER A 301 -21.98 -12.08 -17.29
N GLY A 302 -22.98 -11.23 -17.18
CA GLY A 302 -22.84 -9.96 -16.50
C GLY A 302 -24.13 -9.48 -15.87
N ARG A 303 -23.99 -8.53 -14.96
CA ARG A 303 -25.13 -7.84 -14.35
C ARG A 303 -24.78 -6.38 -14.10
N VAL A 304 -25.82 -5.60 -13.82
CA VAL A 304 -25.67 -4.23 -13.36
C VAL A 304 -26.33 -4.11 -11.99
N LEU A 305 -25.54 -3.69 -11.00
CA LEU A 305 -26.05 -3.32 -9.69
C LEU A 305 -26.34 -1.82 -9.68
N VAL A 306 -27.49 -1.45 -9.15
CA VAL A 306 -27.91 -0.06 -9.05
C VAL A 306 -28.16 0.29 -7.58
N LYS A 307 -27.51 1.34 -7.12
CA LYS A 307 -27.76 1.95 -5.82
C LYS A 307 -28.38 3.33 -6.05
N PRO A 308 -29.64 3.54 -5.63
CA PRO A 308 -30.26 4.86 -5.69
C PRO A 308 -29.51 5.88 -4.84
N SER A 309 -29.47 7.13 -5.29
CA SER A 309 -28.94 8.22 -4.48
C SER A 309 -29.79 8.45 -3.23
N THR A 310 -29.15 8.94 -2.18
CA THR A 310 -29.78 9.31 -0.91
C THR A 310 -29.51 10.78 -0.61
N LEU A 311 -30.35 11.41 0.22
CA LEU A 311 -30.19 12.82 0.63
C LEU A 311 -28.86 13.13 1.36
N ARG A 312 -28.08 12.10 1.71
CA ARG A 312 -26.76 12.23 2.36
C ARG A 312 -25.60 12.13 1.37
N ASP A 313 -25.88 11.75 0.13
CA ASP A 313 -24.87 11.65 -0.90
C ASP A 313 -24.53 13.05 -1.42
N TYR A 314 -23.28 13.24 -1.83
CA TYR A 314 -22.81 14.52 -2.36
C TYR A 314 -23.31 14.79 -3.80
N ASP A 315 -23.89 13.79 -4.43
CA ASP A 315 -24.33 13.75 -5.82
C ASP A 315 -25.69 13.03 -5.84
N ASP A 316 -26.67 13.68 -6.46
CA ASP A 316 -28.08 13.27 -6.48
C ASP A 316 -28.39 12.24 -7.57
N ARG A 317 -27.41 11.88 -8.40
CA ARG A 317 -27.52 10.84 -9.43
C ARG A 317 -27.35 9.44 -8.84
N ASP A 318 -28.11 8.49 -9.38
CA ASP A 318 -28.02 7.08 -9.01
C ASP A 318 -26.67 6.52 -9.45
N MET A 319 -26.16 5.57 -8.67
CA MET A 319 -24.90 4.88 -8.96
C MET A 319 -25.18 3.52 -9.60
N PHE A 320 -24.42 3.19 -10.64
CA PHE A 320 -24.42 1.85 -11.20
C PHE A 320 -23.02 1.22 -11.13
N CYS A 321 -23.02 -0.11 -11.06
CA CYS A 321 -21.83 -0.93 -11.18
C CYS A 321 -22.14 -2.08 -12.15
N LEU A 322 -21.55 -2.02 -13.34
CA LEU A 322 -21.58 -3.10 -14.31
C LEU A 322 -20.40 -4.01 -14.07
N PHE A 323 -20.65 -5.31 -14.09
CA PHE A 323 -19.58 -6.28 -14.08
C PHE A 323 -19.83 -7.44 -15.03
N LEU A 324 -18.74 -7.95 -15.60
CA LEU A 324 -18.74 -9.12 -16.48
C LEU A 324 -17.83 -10.19 -15.87
N LEU A 325 -18.37 -11.38 -15.67
CA LEU A 325 -17.62 -12.56 -15.27
C LEU A 325 -17.26 -13.37 -16.52
N PRO A 326 -15.98 -13.70 -16.73
CA PRO A 326 -15.54 -14.42 -17.93
C PRO A 326 -16.17 -15.82 -18.08
N GLY A 327 -16.66 -16.40 -16.98
CA GLY A 327 -17.19 -17.77 -16.93
C GLY A 327 -16.06 -18.81 -16.92
N ARG A 328 -16.42 -20.10 -16.84
CA ARG A 328 -15.45 -21.20 -16.90
C ARG A 328 -15.66 -21.97 -18.20
N ASN A 329 -14.92 -21.58 -19.24
CA ASN A 329 -14.99 -22.23 -20.54
C ASN A 329 -13.56 -22.48 -21.08
N GLU A 330 -13.13 -23.75 -21.01
CA GLU A 330 -11.78 -24.19 -21.40
C GLU A 330 -11.57 -24.17 -22.92
N ASP A 331 -12.64 -24.19 -23.73
CA ASP A 331 -12.59 -24.18 -25.19
C ASP A 331 -12.52 -22.75 -25.78
N ARG A 332 -12.50 -21.73 -24.92
CA ARG A 332 -12.64 -20.35 -25.36
C ARG A 332 -11.35 -19.81 -25.98
N LYS A 333 -11.43 -19.39 -27.23
CA LYS A 333 -10.31 -18.78 -27.96
C LYS A 333 -9.96 -17.41 -27.36
N VAL A 334 -8.70 -17.25 -26.98
CA VAL A 334 -8.07 -15.96 -26.62
C VAL A 334 -7.62 -15.26 -27.90
N PHE A 335 -7.64 -13.92 -27.92
CA PHE A 335 -7.11 -13.15 -29.05
C PHE A 335 -5.61 -13.46 -29.25
N ARG A 336 -5.19 -13.67 -30.50
CA ARG A 336 -3.76 -13.63 -30.84
C ARG A 336 -3.21 -12.25 -30.54
N LYS A 337 -1.95 -12.17 -30.16
CA LYS A 337 -1.34 -10.93 -29.66
C LYS A 337 -0.28 -10.42 -30.62
N ALA A 338 -0.26 -9.09 -30.80
CA ALA A 338 0.88 -8.37 -31.36
C ALA A 338 1.36 -7.40 -30.29
N VAL A 339 2.48 -7.71 -29.64
CA VAL A 339 2.90 -7.05 -28.40
C VAL A 339 4.18 -6.25 -28.63
N VAL A 340 4.24 -5.02 -28.09
CA VAL A 340 5.50 -4.30 -27.93
C VAL A 340 5.72 -4.04 -26.45
N TYR A 341 6.82 -4.57 -25.91
CA TYR A 341 7.25 -4.32 -24.54
C TYR A 341 8.21 -3.12 -24.54
N ILE A 342 7.83 -2.04 -23.86
CA ILE A 342 8.62 -0.83 -23.69
C ILE A 342 9.15 -0.82 -22.25
N ILE A 343 10.45 -0.99 -22.10
CA ILE A 343 11.12 -1.19 -20.81
C ILE A 343 12.10 -0.06 -20.54
N ASP A 344 11.88 0.63 -19.42
CA ASP A 344 12.76 1.66 -18.92
C ASP A 344 14.10 1.07 -18.45
N THR A 345 15.19 1.67 -18.92
CA THR A 345 16.58 1.33 -18.61
C THR A 345 17.35 2.56 -18.16
N SER A 346 16.66 3.57 -17.64
CA SER A 346 17.25 4.76 -17.01
C SER A 346 18.11 4.41 -15.79
N GLY A 347 18.91 5.37 -15.32
CA GLY A 347 19.81 5.16 -14.18
C GLY A 347 19.11 4.74 -12.87
N SER A 348 17.85 5.11 -12.66
CA SER A 348 17.04 4.74 -11.47
C SER A 348 16.77 3.25 -11.37
N MET A 349 16.72 2.56 -12.52
CA MET A 349 16.47 1.13 -12.61
C MET A 349 17.64 0.26 -12.11
N GLN A 350 18.78 0.86 -11.73
CA GLN A 350 19.99 0.14 -11.37
C GLN A 350 19.79 -0.92 -10.26
N GLY A 351 20.33 -2.12 -10.49
CA GLY A 351 20.33 -3.23 -9.53
C GLY A 351 19.04 -4.05 -9.56
N LYS A 352 18.48 -4.32 -8.37
CA LYS A 352 17.34 -5.23 -8.19
C LYS A 352 16.09 -4.90 -9.03
N PRO A 353 15.70 -3.62 -9.24
CA PRO A 353 14.54 -3.30 -10.08
C PRO A 353 14.67 -3.85 -11.49
N LEU A 354 15.76 -3.55 -12.19
CA LEU A 354 15.99 -4.02 -13.56
C LEU A 354 16.15 -5.54 -13.65
N GLU A 355 16.81 -6.16 -12.67
CA GLU A 355 16.91 -7.63 -12.58
C GLU A 355 15.51 -8.28 -12.45
N SER A 356 14.65 -7.73 -11.59
CA SER A 356 13.29 -8.24 -11.39
C SER A 356 12.42 -8.06 -12.64
N VAL A 357 12.56 -6.91 -13.33
CA VAL A 357 11.90 -6.65 -14.61
C VAL A 357 12.36 -7.64 -15.67
N LYS A 358 13.66 -7.91 -15.76
CA LYS A 358 14.22 -8.87 -16.70
C LYS A 358 13.69 -10.29 -16.49
N ASN A 359 13.59 -10.74 -15.24
CA ASN A 359 13.01 -12.04 -14.90
C ASN A 359 11.51 -12.12 -15.25
N ALA A 360 10.75 -11.07 -14.91
CA ALA A 360 9.34 -10.99 -15.26
C ALA A 360 9.11 -10.99 -16.78
N MET A 361 9.98 -10.28 -17.52
CA MET A 361 9.99 -10.24 -18.98
C MET A 361 10.29 -11.61 -19.59
N ALA A 362 11.31 -12.32 -19.10
CA ALA A 362 11.61 -13.68 -19.56
C ALA A 362 10.42 -14.64 -19.35
N THR A 363 9.75 -14.52 -18.21
CA THR A 363 8.51 -15.28 -17.92
C THR A 363 7.39 -14.90 -18.90
N ALA A 364 7.18 -13.60 -19.14
CA ALA A 364 6.14 -13.12 -20.04
C ALA A 364 6.38 -13.54 -21.51
N LEU A 365 7.63 -13.55 -21.97
CA LEU A 365 8.00 -14.04 -23.30
C LEU A 365 7.76 -15.55 -23.44
N SER A 366 8.02 -16.31 -22.38
CA SER A 366 7.78 -17.77 -22.34
C SER A 366 6.29 -18.12 -22.32
N ASP A 367 5.43 -17.21 -21.82
CA ASP A 367 3.97 -17.34 -21.84
C ASP A 367 3.34 -17.03 -23.21
N LEU A 368 4.12 -16.50 -24.18
CA LEU A 368 3.63 -16.27 -25.53
C LEU A 368 3.49 -17.59 -26.30
N VAL A 369 2.48 -17.66 -27.18
CA VAL A 369 2.17 -18.89 -27.92
C VAL A 369 2.44 -18.72 -29.41
N GLN A 370 2.66 -19.84 -30.11
CA GLN A 370 2.87 -19.82 -31.54
C GLN A 370 1.70 -19.13 -32.27
N GLY A 371 2.02 -18.16 -33.12
CA GLY A 371 1.03 -17.33 -33.82
C GLY A 371 0.81 -15.94 -33.19
N ASP A 372 1.38 -15.70 -32.00
CA ASP A 372 1.60 -14.36 -31.47
C ASP A 372 2.83 -13.71 -32.15
N PHE A 373 2.89 -12.38 -32.05
CA PHE A 373 4.00 -11.55 -32.51
C PHE A 373 4.47 -10.63 -31.38
N PHE A 374 5.77 -10.35 -31.33
CA PHE A 374 6.32 -9.46 -30.30
C PHE A 374 7.50 -8.61 -30.79
N ASN A 375 7.77 -7.53 -30.07
CA ASN A 375 9.03 -6.80 -30.11
C ASN A 375 9.33 -6.20 -28.73
N ILE A 376 10.58 -5.86 -28.47
CA ILE A 376 11.06 -5.27 -27.22
C ILE A 376 11.77 -3.96 -27.55
N ILE A 377 11.46 -2.91 -26.82
CA ILE A 377 12.09 -1.60 -26.88
C ILE A 377 12.64 -1.30 -25.49
N ALA A 378 13.96 -1.26 -25.36
CA ALA A 378 14.64 -0.71 -24.19
C ALA A 378 14.85 0.79 -24.42
N PHE A 379 14.57 1.61 -23.41
CA PHE A 379 14.71 3.07 -23.54
C PHE A 379 15.33 3.72 -22.32
N ASN A 380 16.02 4.83 -22.56
CA ASN A 380 16.47 5.82 -21.58
C ASN A 380 16.43 7.20 -22.27
N ASP A 381 17.57 7.86 -22.49
CA ASP A 381 17.70 8.97 -23.45
C ASP A 381 17.82 8.49 -24.90
N GLU A 382 18.18 7.22 -25.09
CA GLU A 382 18.28 6.51 -26.36
C GLU A 382 17.21 5.42 -26.45
N LEU A 383 17.00 4.92 -27.67
CA LEU A 383 16.04 3.86 -27.96
C LEU A 383 16.76 2.68 -28.62
N HIS A 384 16.59 1.49 -28.05
CA HIS A 384 17.12 0.25 -28.61
C HIS A 384 15.97 -0.75 -28.82
N SER A 385 15.74 -1.13 -30.07
CA SER A 385 14.74 -2.14 -30.44
C SER A 385 15.40 -3.49 -30.68
N PHE A 386 14.74 -4.57 -30.22
CA PHE A 386 15.18 -5.94 -30.47
C PHE A 386 15.17 -6.30 -31.96
N SER A 387 14.10 -5.91 -32.66
CA SER A 387 13.98 -6.05 -34.12
C SER A 387 13.40 -4.79 -34.76
N SER A 388 13.62 -4.61 -36.06
CA SER A 388 13.01 -3.54 -36.86
C SER A 388 11.54 -3.78 -37.19
N CYS A 389 11.05 -4.99 -36.97
CA CYS A 389 9.65 -5.38 -37.18
C CYS A 389 9.18 -6.31 -36.06
N LEU A 390 7.88 -6.61 -36.04
CA LEU A 390 7.34 -7.60 -35.11
C LEU A 390 7.83 -9.00 -35.50
N GLU A 391 8.44 -9.70 -34.54
CA GLU A 391 8.92 -11.07 -34.72
C GLU A 391 7.83 -12.07 -34.35
N GLN A 392 7.75 -13.16 -35.12
CA GLN A 392 6.84 -14.25 -34.79
C GLN A 392 7.42 -15.10 -33.66
N VAL A 393 6.54 -15.49 -32.72
CA VAL A 393 6.94 -16.31 -31.57
C VAL A 393 7.35 -17.72 -32.00
N ASN A 394 8.58 -18.08 -31.68
CA ASN A 394 9.15 -19.43 -31.73
C ASN A 394 10.32 -19.53 -30.73
N ASP A 395 10.74 -20.74 -30.39
CA ASP A 395 11.77 -20.97 -29.36
C ASP A 395 13.08 -20.20 -29.65
N LYS A 396 13.49 -20.16 -30.92
CA LYS A 396 14.71 -19.44 -31.34
C LYS A 396 14.57 -17.92 -31.21
N THR A 397 13.42 -17.34 -31.55
CA THR A 397 13.21 -15.89 -31.41
C THR A 397 13.11 -15.48 -29.95
N ILE A 398 12.52 -16.32 -29.08
CA ILE A 398 12.51 -16.11 -27.63
C ILE A 398 13.93 -16.15 -27.06
N GLU A 399 14.73 -17.17 -27.40
CA GLU A 399 16.12 -17.27 -26.94
C GLU A 399 16.96 -16.06 -27.38
N ASN A 400 16.83 -15.64 -28.65
CA ASN A 400 17.50 -14.46 -29.17
C ASN A 400 17.08 -13.18 -28.43
N ALA A 401 15.79 -13.05 -28.09
CA ALA A 401 15.28 -11.90 -27.35
C ALA A 401 15.82 -11.84 -25.92
N ILE A 402 15.91 -13.00 -25.24
CA ILE A 402 16.50 -13.10 -23.89
C ILE A 402 17.98 -12.70 -23.94
N GLN A 403 18.75 -13.22 -24.90
CA GLN A 403 20.16 -12.83 -25.08
C GLN A 403 20.32 -11.34 -25.40
N TRP A 404 19.41 -10.78 -26.20
CA TRP A 404 19.42 -9.35 -26.49
C TRP A 404 19.12 -8.53 -25.23
N MET A 405 18.15 -8.95 -24.40
CA MET A 405 17.88 -8.31 -23.11
C MET A 405 19.09 -8.37 -22.17
N ASP A 406 19.83 -9.49 -22.15
CA ASP A 406 21.06 -9.62 -21.35
C ASP A 406 22.10 -8.56 -21.69
N LEU A 407 22.17 -8.16 -22.96
CA LEU A 407 23.15 -7.19 -23.45
C LEU A 407 22.68 -5.73 -23.39
N ASN A 408 21.37 -5.49 -23.57
CA ASN A 408 20.83 -4.14 -23.76
C ASN A 408 20.10 -3.57 -22.54
N PHE A 409 19.73 -4.39 -21.54
CA PHE A 409 19.15 -3.89 -20.30
C PHE A 409 20.26 -3.38 -19.37
N VAL A 410 20.78 -2.20 -19.69
CA VAL A 410 21.85 -1.52 -18.95
C VAL A 410 21.29 -0.22 -18.38
N ALA A 411 21.20 -0.14 -17.04
CA ALA A 411 20.68 1.03 -16.33
C ALA A 411 21.60 2.25 -16.48
N GLN A 412 21.22 3.22 -17.32
CA GLN A 412 21.98 4.45 -17.55
C GLN A 412 21.11 5.53 -18.19
N GLY A 413 21.58 6.79 -18.16
CA GLY A 413 20.89 7.91 -18.79
C GLY A 413 19.62 8.37 -18.06
N GLY A 414 18.87 9.25 -18.71
CA GLY A 414 17.56 9.75 -18.32
C GLY A 414 16.40 8.92 -18.89
N THR A 415 15.26 9.57 -19.11
CA THR A 415 13.98 8.90 -19.40
C THR A 415 13.21 9.64 -20.49
N ASP A 416 13.04 9.05 -21.67
CA ASP A 416 12.14 9.50 -22.75
C ASP A 416 11.01 8.49 -23.00
N ILE A 417 9.78 8.85 -22.61
CA ILE A 417 8.61 7.97 -22.76
C ILE A 417 7.92 8.14 -24.12
N MET A 418 7.98 9.32 -24.74
CA MET A 418 7.20 9.64 -25.94
C MET A 418 7.75 8.94 -27.19
N HIS A 419 9.06 8.95 -27.36
CA HIS A 419 9.72 8.34 -28.51
C HIS A 419 9.43 6.83 -28.61
N PRO A 420 9.66 5.99 -27.57
CA PRO A 420 9.36 4.56 -27.65
C PRO A 420 7.86 4.26 -27.81
N LEU A 421 6.97 5.07 -27.25
CA LEU A 421 5.53 4.93 -27.50
C LEU A 421 5.19 5.14 -28.98
N SER A 422 5.77 6.17 -29.61
CA SER A 422 5.54 6.48 -31.02
C SER A 422 6.08 5.38 -31.95
N GLU A 423 7.25 4.81 -31.62
CA GLU A 423 7.83 3.68 -32.35
C GLU A 423 6.96 2.42 -32.21
N ALA A 424 6.53 2.09 -30.99
CA ALA A 424 5.63 0.97 -30.74
C ALA A 424 4.31 1.07 -31.51
N MET A 425 3.72 2.27 -31.56
CA MET A 425 2.52 2.53 -32.37
C MET A 425 2.77 2.27 -33.85
N THR A 426 3.95 2.63 -34.36
CA THR A 426 4.35 2.43 -35.75
C THR A 426 4.47 0.94 -36.06
N LEU A 427 5.22 0.19 -35.25
CA LEU A 427 5.37 -1.27 -35.35
C LEU A 427 4.03 -2.01 -35.36
N LEU A 428 3.08 -1.57 -34.52
CA LEU A 428 1.77 -2.22 -34.37
C LEU A 428 0.75 -1.85 -35.45
N SER A 429 1.11 -1.00 -36.43
CA SER A 429 0.20 -0.54 -37.49
C SER A 429 -0.30 -1.68 -38.40
N ASN A 430 0.48 -2.76 -38.54
CA ASN A 430 0.19 -3.92 -39.40
C ASN A 430 0.07 -5.23 -38.60
N SER A 431 -0.84 -5.30 -37.64
CA SER A 431 -0.97 -6.43 -36.70
C SER A 431 -1.66 -7.69 -37.25
N HIS A 432 -1.92 -7.80 -38.56
CA HIS A 432 -2.39 -9.02 -39.26
C HIS A 432 -3.51 -9.85 -38.58
N GLY A 433 -4.47 -9.20 -37.90
CA GLY A 433 -5.58 -9.88 -37.21
C GLY A 433 -5.29 -10.32 -35.77
N ALA A 434 -4.11 -9.98 -35.23
CA ALA A 434 -3.82 -10.03 -33.81
C ALA A 434 -4.23 -8.73 -33.11
N LEU A 435 -4.54 -8.81 -31.81
CA LEU A 435 -4.85 -7.67 -30.96
C LEU A 435 -3.55 -6.91 -30.63
N PRO A 436 -3.40 -5.64 -31.04
CA PRO A 436 -2.19 -4.87 -30.77
C PRO A 436 -2.15 -4.42 -29.30
N GLN A 437 -1.00 -4.60 -28.65
CA GLN A 437 -0.79 -4.33 -27.23
C GLN A 437 0.57 -3.67 -27.00
N ILE A 438 0.60 -2.67 -26.11
CA ILE A 438 1.80 -1.98 -25.66
C ILE A 438 1.89 -2.14 -24.14
N TYR A 439 3.02 -2.63 -23.66
CA TYR A 439 3.34 -2.73 -22.24
C TYR A 439 4.44 -1.75 -21.90
N LEU A 440 4.12 -0.67 -21.19
CA LEU A 440 5.10 0.31 -20.71
C LEU A 440 5.46 0.02 -19.25
N VAL A 441 6.74 -0.14 -18.95
CA VAL A 441 7.26 -0.40 -17.61
C VAL A 441 8.29 0.68 -17.29
N THR A 442 8.09 1.44 -16.22
CA THR A 442 8.96 2.56 -15.84
C THR A 442 8.92 2.83 -14.35
N ASP A 443 10.06 3.27 -13.79
CA ASP A 443 10.16 3.85 -12.45
C ASP A 443 10.31 5.38 -12.49
N GLY A 444 10.49 5.98 -13.67
CA GLY A 444 10.76 7.41 -13.84
C GLY A 444 9.53 8.29 -14.00
N SER A 445 9.71 9.58 -13.69
CA SER A 445 8.79 10.68 -14.03
C SER A 445 9.42 11.62 -15.05
N VAL A 446 8.59 12.18 -15.94
CA VAL A 446 9.01 13.10 -17.00
C VAL A 446 8.22 14.41 -16.96
N ASP A 447 8.76 15.50 -17.48
CA ASP A 447 8.10 16.81 -17.40
C ASP A 447 6.86 16.92 -18.33
N ASP A 448 6.80 16.13 -19.40
CA ASP A 448 5.80 16.25 -20.47
C ASP A 448 4.66 15.21 -20.39
N GLU A 449 4.48 14.53 -19.25
CA GLU A 449 3.49 13.46 -19.00
C GLU A 449 2.07 13.78 -19.51
N ARG A 450 1.64 15.04 -19.39
CA ARG A 450 0.33 15.52 -19.87
C ARG A 450 0.26 15.51 -21.39
N ASN A 451 1.29 16.07 -22.04
CA ASN A 451 1.39 16.10 -23.49
C ASN A 451 1.42 14.67 -24.04
N ILE A 452 2.16 13.77 -23.38
CA ILE A 452 2.14 12.33 -23.70
C ILE A 452 0.72 11.78 -23.75
N CYS A 453 -0.08 12.02 -22.71
CA CYS A 453 -1.47 11.58 -22.67
C CYS A 453 -2.30 12.16 -23.82
N HIS A 454 -2.17 13.46 -24.13
CA HIS A 454 -2.92 14.12 -25.20
C HIS A 454 -2.55 13.59 -26.60
N THR A 455 -1.27 13.39 -26.87
CA THR A 455 -0.78 12.85 -28.14
C THR A 455 -1.24 11.41 -28.33
N VAL A 456 -1.05 10.55 -27.32
CA VAL A 456 -1.49 9.15 -27.37
C VAL A 456 -3.00 9.06 -27.56
N LYS A 457 -3.78 9.87 -26.83
CA LYS A 457 -5.25 9.94 -27.01
C LYS A 457 -5.62 10.25 -28.47
N THR A 458 -4.97 11.24 -29.07
CA THR A 458 -5.20 11.63 -30.46
C THR A 458 -4.86 10.50 -31.44
N GLN A 459 -3.70 9.87 -31.26
CA GLN A 459 -3.25 8.76 -32.11
C GLN A 459 -4.20 7.54 -32.02
N LEU A 460 -4.66 7.20 -30.82
CA LEU A 460 -5.58 6.07 -30.60
C LEU A 460 -6.95 6.33 -31.22
N VAL A 461 -7.50 7.55 -31.08
CA VAL A 461 -8.77 7.93 -31.69
C VAL A 461 -8.69 7.82 -33.22
N ASN A 462 -7.61 8.30 -33.83
CA ASN A 462 -7.41 8.24 -35.28
C ASN A 462 -7.33 6.79 -35.82
N ARG A 463 -6.92 5.83 -34.99
CA ARG A 463 -6.84 4.40 -35.35
C ARG A 463 -8.14 3.62 -35.12
N GLY A 464 -9.09 4.18 -34.37
CA GLY A 464 -10.40 3.56 -34.12
C GLY A 464 -10.30 2.18 -33.43
N PRO A 465 -11.12 1.19 -33.81
CA PRO A 465 -11.13 -0.14 -33.16
C PRO A 465 -9.83 -0.93 -33.24
N LYS A 466 -8.93 -0.58 -34.16
CA LYS A 466 -7.60 -1.19 -34.36
C LYS A 466 -6.51 -0.56 -33.49
N SER A 467 -6.90 0.34 -32.58
CA SER A 467 -5.94 1.01 -31.70
C SER A 467 -5.30 0.03 -30.70
N PRO A 468 -3.98 0.14 -30.45
CA PRO A 468 -3.31 -0.70 -29.48
C PRO A 468 -3.83 -0.47 -28.06
N ARG A 469 -3.84 -1.55 -27.27
CA ARG A 469 -4.07 -1.47 -25.84
C ARG A 469 -2.80 -1.01 -25.14
N VAL A 470 -2.80 0.18 -24.54
CA VAL A 470 -1.65 0.66 -23.77
C VAL A 470 -1.86 0.30 -22.31
N SER A 471 -1.03 -0.58 -21.78
CA SER A 471 -1.00 -0.95 -20.37
C SER A 471 0.29 -0.42 -19.75
N THR A 472 0.23 0.05 -18.51
CA THR A 472 1.36 0.65 -17.80
C THR A 472 1.66 -0.08 -16.49
N PHE A 473 2.94 -0.20 -16.16
CA PHE A 473 3.42 -0.75 -14.91
C PHE A 473 4.39 0.24 -14.26
N GLY A 474 3.96 0.82 -13.13
CA GLY A 474 4.77 1.76 -12.36
C GLY A 474 5.62 1.06 -11.32
N LEU A 475 6.87 1.50 -11.19
CA LEU A 475 7.84 0.95 -10.24
C LEU A 475 8.22 2.00 -9.19
N GLY A 476 8.24 1.58 -7.93
CA GLY A 476 8.57 2.45 -6.81
C GLY A 476 7.56 3.59 -6.61
N SER A 477 8.01 4.67 -6.00
CA SER A 477 7.22 5.88 -5.70
C SER A 477 7.75 7.13 -6.40
N TYR A 478 8.72 6.96 -7.30
CA TYR A 478 9.34 8.01 -8.11
C TYR A 478 8.42 8.47 -9.23
N CYS A 479 7.87 7.50 -10.00
CA CYS A 479 7.00 7.79 -11.13
C CYS A 479 5.64 8.34 -10.72
N ASN A 480 5.06 9.14 -11.60
CA ASN A 480 3.69 9.62 -11.47
C ASN A 480 2.68 8.49 -11.79
N HIS A 481 2.22 7.82 -10.74
CA HIS A 481 1.23 6.75 -10.83
C HIS A 481 -0.13 7.22 -11.38
N TYR A 482 -0.47 8.51 -11.28
CA TYR A 482 -1.69 9.07 -11.87
C TYR A 482 -1.56 9.28 -13.37
N PHE A 483 -0.39 9.72 -13.84
CA PHE A 483 -0.05 9.75 -15.27
C PHE A 483 -0.15 8.34 -15.87
N LEU A 484 0.55 7.35 -15.30
CA LEU A 484 0.55 5.98 -15.82
C LEU A 484 -0.85 5.38 -15.85
N ARG A 485 -1.65 5.62 -14.81
CA ARG A 485 -3.05 5.20 -14.75
C ARG A 485 -3.90 5.86 -15.83
N MET A 486 -3.70 7.15 -16.06
CA MET A 486 -4.43 7.89 -17.10
C MET A 486 -4.06 7.41 -18.49
N LEU A 487 -2.77 7.20 -18.75
CA LEU A 487 -2.27 6.66 -20.01
C LEU A 487 -2.86 5.26 -20.29
N ALA A 488 -2.92 4.38 -19.29
CA ALA A 488 -3.56 3.08 -19.43
C ALA A 488 -5.07 3.18 -19.67
N SER A 489 -5.76 4.09 -18.96
CA SER A 489 -7.19 4.35 -19.16
C SER A 489 -7.48 4.84 -20.58
N ILE A 490 -6.70 5.79 -21.09
CA ILE A 490 -6.78 6.29 -22.47
C ILE A 490 -6.51 5.15 -23.47
N GLY A 491 -5.52 4.31 -23.16
CA GLY A 491 -5.12 3.13 -23.94
C GLY A 491 -6.09 1.95 -23.90
N LYS A 492 -7.19 2.01 -23.14
CA LYS A 492 -8.06 0.84 -22.86
C LYS A 492 -7.30 -0.37 -22.26
N GLY A 493 -6.13 -0.15 -21.69
CA GLY A 493 -5.30 -1.20 -21.10
C GLY A 493 -5.40 -1.25 -19.59
N HIS A 494 -4.40 -1.84 -18.96
CA HIS A 494 -4.36 -2.05 -17.52
C HIS A 494 -3.19 -1.31 -16.87
N TYR A 495 -3.48 -0.67 -15.74
CA TYR A 495 -2.48 -0.12 -14.85
C TYR A 495 -2.24 -1.06 -13.66
N ALA A 496 -0.97 -1.26 -13.31
CA ALA A 496 -0.53 -1.88 -12.07
C ALA A 496 0.77 -1.23 -11.58
N ALA A 497 1.16 -1.52 -10.34
CA ALA A 497 2.40 -1.01 -9.78
C ALA A 497 2.99 -1.91 -8.70
N ALA A 498 4.32 -1.86 -8.55
CA ALA A 498 5.08 -2.47 -7.47
C ALA A 498 5.92 -1.41 -6.79
N PHE A 499 5.78 -1.30 -5.46
CA PHE A 499 6.37 -0.22 -4.66
C PHE A 499 7.59 -0.68 -3.87
N ASP A 500 7.72 -2.00 -3.71
CA ASP A 500 8.86 -2.65 -3.12
C ASP A 500 9.52 -3.56 -4.16
N THR A 501 10.86 -3.56 -4.16
CA THR A 501 11.63 -4.32 -5.13
C THR A 501 11.34 -5.82 -5.10
N GLY A 502 11.06 -6.38 -3.92
CA GLY A 502 10.73 -7.79 -3.75
C GLY A 502 9.38 -8.21 -4.35
N SER A 503 8.48 -7.28 -4.68
CA SER A 503 7.18 -7.60 -5.28
C SER A 503 7.10 -7.33 -6.79
N ILE A 504 8.15 -6.73 -7.39
CA ILE A 504 8.18 -6.34 -8.81
C ILE A 504 7.87 -7.54 -9.70
N GLU A 505 8.65 -8.61 -9.60
CA GLU A 505 8.55 -9.77 -10.48
C GLU A 505 7.15 -10.39 -10.45
N GLY A 506 6.69 -10.77 -9.26
CA GLY A 506 5.38 -11.41 -9.09
C GLY A 506 4.20 -10.54 -9.52
N ARG A 507 4.21 -9.25 -9.18
CA ARG A 507 3.13 -8.32 -9.57
C ARG A 507 3.13 -8.04 -11.07
N MET A 508 4.31 -7.94 -11.69
CA MET A 508 4.45 -7.70 -13.12
C MET A 508 3.99 -8.90 -13.95
N VAL A 509 4.34 -10.13 -13.53
CA VAL A 509 3.82 -11.36 -14.16
C VAL A 509 2.29 -11.43 -14.07
N GLN A 510 1.71 -11.17 -12.89
CA GLN A 510 0.25 -11.12 -12.74
C GLN A 510 -0.40 -10.06 -13.65
N TRP A 511 0.23 -8.91 -13.78
CA TRP A 511 -0.24 -7.83 -14.65
C TRP A 511 -0.18 -8.21 -16.13
N PHE A 512 0.91 -8.83 -16.61
CA PHE A 512 0.98 -9.35 -17.98
C PHE A 512 -0.11 -10.38 -18.25
N GLN A 513 -0.29 -11.34 -17.34
CA GLN A 513 -1.33 -12.35 -17.48
C GLN A 513 -2.73 -11.74 -17.50
N LYS A 514 -2.97 -10.69 -16.72
CA LYS A 514 -4.24 -9.95 -16.77
C LYS A 514 -4.48 -9.34 -18.15
N ALA A 515 -3.48 -8.66 -18.69
CA ALA A 515 -3.61 -7.89 -19.92
C ALA A 515 -3.51 -8.73 -21.20
N SER A 516 -2.88 -9.90 -21.15
CA SER A 516 -2.62 -10.75 -22.32
C SER A 516 -3.79 -11.68 -22.67
N ASN A 517 -4.68 -11.97 -21.71
CA ASN A 517 -5.71 -13.01 -21.83
C ASN A 517 -7.09 -12.46 -22.25
N THR A 518 -7.12 -11.54 -23.22
CA THR A 518 -8.38 -10.95 -23.72
C THR A 518 -9.26 -11.96 -24.44
N ILE A 519 -10.53 -12.01 -24.08
CA ILE A 519 -11.55 -12.89 -24.67
C ILE A 519 -12.70 -12.13 -25.35
N VAL A 520 -12.92 -10.87 -24.97
CA VAL A 520 -13.89 -9.97 -25.62
C VAL A 520 -13.28 -8.59 -25.71
N SER A 521 -13.18 -8.03 -26.91
CA SER A 521 -12.62 -6.70 -27.13
C SER A 521 -13.68 -5.67 -27.53
N ASN A 522 -13.34 -4.38 -27.36
CA ASN A 522 -14.14 -3.23 -27.80
C ASN A 522 -15.57 -3.24 -27.26
N ILE A 523 -15.69 -3.43 -25.94
CA ILE A 523 -16.98 -3.48 -25.27
C ILE A 523 -17.69 -2.12 -25.33
N SER A 524 -18.97 -2.15 -25.64
CA SER A 524 -19.87 -1.00 -25.60
C SER A 524 -21.21 -1.38 -24.96
N ILE A 525 -21.93 -0.42 -24.42
CA ILE A 525 -23.24 -0.63 -23.77
C ILE A 525 -24.28 0.16 -24.56
N ASP A 526 -25.31 -0.50 -25.08
CA ASP A 526 -26.29 0.12 -25.97
C ASP A 526 -27.18 1.17 -25.28
N ALA A 527 -27.26 1.16 -23.95
CA ALA A 527 -28.18 2.00 -23.17
C ALA A 527 -27.77 3.48 -23.01
N ILE A 528 -26.55 3.84 -23.44
CA ILE A 528 -26.02 5.21 -23.32
C ILE A 528 -26.83 6.20 -24.16
N LYS A 529 -27.61 5.73 -25.15
CA LYS A 529 -28.33 6.60 -26.10
C LYS A 529 -29.63 7.22 -25.56
N HIS A 530 -30.18 6.71 -24.45
CA HIS A 530 -31.53 7.09 -23.98
C HIS A 530 -31.60 7.56 -22.53
N ILE A 531 -30.45 7.66 -21.85
CA ILE A 531 -30.36 8.03 -20.43
C ILE A 531 -29.68 9.39 -20.31
N GLN A 532 -30.31 10.31 -19.57
CA GLN A 532 -29.74 11.62 -19.31
C GLN A 532 -28.57 11.50 -18.32
N GLU A 533 -27.49 12.23 -18.59
CA GLU A 533 -26.33 12.35 -17.70
C GLU A 533 -25.67 11.01 -17.28
N PHE A 534 -25.63 10.03 -18.20
CA PHE A 534 -24.92 8.77 -17.97
C PHE A 534 -23.39 8.98 -18.03
N GLU A 535 -22.76 9.07 -16.87
CA GLU A 535 -21.32 9.23 -16.68
C GLU A 535 -20.68 7.89 -16.30
N VAL A 536 -19.68 7.46 -17.06
CA VAL A 536 -18.82 6.31 -16.73
C VAL A 536 -17.52 6.83 -16.10
N ASP A 537 -17.09 6.21 -15.00
CA ASP A 537 -15.90 6.67 -14.28
C ASP A 537 -14.61 6.47 -15.09
N SER A 538 -14.55 5.43 -15.91
CA SER A 538 -13.45 5.17 -16.84
C SER A 538 -13.60 5.98 -18.15
N GLU A 539 -12.49 6.29 -18.81
CA GLU A 539 -12.52 6.95 -20.12
C GLU A 539 -13.12 6.04 -21.20
N TYR A 540 -12.82 4.74 -21.11
CA TYR A 540 -13.35 3.69 -21.98
C TYR A 540 -13.66 2.44 -21.16
N ILE A 541 -14.57 1.60 -21.66
CA ILE A 541 -14.83 0.28 -21.07
C ILE A 541 -13.68 -0.66 -21.46
N PRO A 542 -12.94 -1.22 -20.50
CA PRO A 542 -11.87 -2.18 -20.79
C PRO A 542 -12.39 -3.47 -21.43
N ASP A 543 -11.49 -4.21 -22.07
CA ASP A 543 -11.78 -5.53 -22.62
C ASP A 543 -12.01 -6.57 -21.50
N VAL A 544 -12.69 -7.69 -21.79
CA VAL A 544 -12.84 -8.80 -20.83
C VAL A 544 -11.64 -9.73 -20.96
N SER A 545 -11.01 -10.04 -19.83
CA SER A 545 -9.94 -11.03 -19.71
C SER A 545 -10.48 -12.36 -19.17
N ALA A 546 -9.92 -13.49 -19.61
CA ALA A 546 -10.30 -14.81 -19.11
C ALA A 546 -10.00 -14.97 -17.61
N LYS A 547 -8.95 -14.31 -17.13
CA LYS A 547 -8.45 -14.46 -15.76
C LYS A 547 -9.01 -13.46 -14.76
N TYR A 548 -9.80 -12.46 -15.19
CA TYR A 548 -10.26 -11.39 -14.29
C TYR A 548 -11.66 -10.91 -14.63
N PRO A 549 -12.51 -10.64 -13.62
CA PRO A 549 -13.79 -10.00 -13.84
C PRO A 549 -13.59 -8.54 -14.27
N LEU A 550 -14.44 -8.07 -15.18
CA LEU A 550 -14.52 -6.66 -15.54
C LEU A 550 -15.44 -5.96 -14.55
N CYS A 551 -15.05 -4.78 -14.06
CA CYS A 551 -15.88 -3.89 -13.26
C CYS A 551 -15.80 -2.47 -13.82
N VAL A 552 -16.96 -1.89 -14.11
CA VAL A 552 -17.09 -0.49 -14.51
C VAL A 552 -18.22 0.14 -13.71
N SER A 553 -17.93 1.26 -13.07
CA SER A 553 -18.89 2.04 -12.33
C SER A 553 -19.16 3.38 -12.99
N GLY A 554 -20.25 4.00 -12.57
CA GLY A 554 -20.61 5.34 -12.99
C GLY A 554 -21.86 5.83 -12.30
N ARG A 555 -22.35 6.97 -12.78
CA ARG A 555 -23.55 7.64 -12.29
C ARG A 555 -24.48 8.00 -13.43
N TYR A 556 -25.77 8.09 -13.15
CA TYR A 556 -26.77 8.43 -14.16
C TYR A 556 -28.02 9.06 -13.53
N HIS A 557 -28.77 9.80 -14.34
CA HIS A 557 -30.08 10.31 -13.95
C HIS A 557 -31.21 9.58 -14.70
N GLY A 558 -32.31 9.31 -14.01
CA GLY A 558 -33.49 8.65 -14.59
C GLY A 558 -33.59 7.16 -14.24
N LYS A 559 -34.23 6.37 -15.10
CA LYS A 559 -34.46 4.93 -14.87
C LYS A 559 -33.72 4.10 -15.91
N LEU A 560 -32.93 3.14 -15.43
CA LEU A 560 -32.37 2.09 -16.28
C LEU A 560 -33.48 1.10 -16.68
N PRO A 561 -33.44 0.55 -17.91
CA PRO A 561 -34.29 -0.58 -18.28
C PRO A 561 -33.97 -1.81 -17.42
N GLU A 562 -34.88 -2.79 -17.36
CA GLU A 562 -34.66 -4.03 -16.59
C GLU A 562 -33.47 -4.85 -17.10
N THR A 563 -33.18 -4.72 -18.39
CA THR A 563 -32.08 -5.40 -19.08
C THR A 563 -31.32 -4.41 -19.95
N LEU A 564 -29.99 -4.50 -19.91
CA LEU A 564 -29.06 -3.78 -20.77
C LEU A 564 -28.32 -4.78 -21.66
N ILE A 565 -27.86 -4.35 -22.83
CA ILE A 565 -27.05 -5.19 -23.72
C ILE A 565 -25.65 -4.58 -23.82
N ALA A 566 -24.65 -5.39 -23.50
CA ALA A 566 -23.26 -5.08 -23.81
C ALA A 566 -22.85 -5.82 -25.09
N LYS A 567 -22.23 -5.10 -26.02
CA LYS A 567 -21.70 -5.64 -27.27
C LYS A 567 -20.19 -5.61 -27.27
N GLY A 568 -19.56 -6.57 -27.94
CA GLY A 568 -18.12 -6.60 -28.16
C GLY A 568 -17.76 -7.59 -29.26
N HIS A 569 -16.46 -7.86 -29.42
CA HIS A 569 -15.95 -8.78 -30.43
C HIS A 569 -15.19 -9.96 -29.82
N LEU A 570 -15.40 -11.16 -30.35
CA LEU A 570 -14.63 -12.36 -30.01
C LEU A 570 -13.33 -12.45 -30.82
N ALA A 571 -12.46 -13.39 -30.46
CA ALA A 571 -11.15 -13.58 -31.08
C ALA A 571 -11.20 -13.90 -32.59
N ASP A 572 -12.32 -14.42 -33.08
CA ASP A 572 -12.60 -14.65 -34.51
C ASP A 572 -13.23 -13.44 -35.21
N MET A 573 -13.26 -12.29 -34.53
CA MET A 573 -13.86 -11.01 -34.96
C MET A 573 -15.38 -11.01 -35.06
N SER A 574 -16.07 -12.10 -34.68
CA SER A 574 -17.53 -12.11 -34.59
C SER A 574 -18.03 -11.21 -33.47
N GLU A 575 -19.22 -10.62 -33.65
CA GLU A 575 -19.87 -9.80 -32.62
C GLU A 575 -20.57 -10.70 -31.59
N ILE A 576 -20.40 -10.37 -30.31
CA ILE A 576 -21.11 -11.00 -29.20
C ILE A 576 -22.00 -9.97 -28.49
N SER A 577 -23.19 -10.40 -28.10
CA SER A 577 -24.11 -9.63 -27.25
C SER A 577 -24.26 -10.33 -25.91
N ILE A 578 -24.08 -9.57 -24.83
CA ILE A 578 -24.13 -10.03 -23.45
C ILE A 578 -25.33 -9.34 -22.79
N GLU A 579 -26.30 -10.13 -22.35
CA GLU A 579 -27.45 -9.64 -21.62
C GLU A 579 -27.07 -9.33 -20.17
N LEU A 580 -27.33 -8.10 -19.72
CA LEU A 580 -27.03 -7.61 -18.39
C LEU A 580 -28.32 -7.28 -17.64
N LYS A 581 -28.65 -8.10 -16.65
CA LYS A 581 -29.82 -7.87 -15.80
C LYS A 581 -29.54 -6.77 -14.78
N VAL A 582 -30.46 -5.82 -14.66
CA VAL A 582 -30.37 -4.71 -13.72
C VAL A 582 -30.99 -5.10 -12.39
N HIS A 583 -30.22 -4.97 -11.32
CA HIS A 583 -30.61 -5.31 -9.96
C HIS A 583 -30.43 -4.11 -9.03
N HIS A 584 -31.52 -3.70 -8.39
CA HIS A 584 -31.48 -2.65 -7.37
C HIS A 584 -31.04 -3.23 -6.02
N VAL A 585 -29.91 -2.75 -5.51
CA VAL A 585 -29.30 -3.24 -4.27
C VAL A 585 -29.56 -2.26 -3.13
N LYS A 586 -30.04 -2.79 -2.00
CA LYS A 586 -30.24 -2.01 -0.76
C LYS A 586 -29.13 -2.26 0.27
N ASP A 587 -28.65 -3.50 0.34
CA ASP A 587 -27.72 -3.95 1.40
C ASP A 587 -26.25 -3.95 0.98
N ILE A 588 -25.92 -3.56 -0.27
CA ILE A 588 -24.56 -3.48 -0.77
C ILE A 588 -24.11 -2.01 -0.77
N PRO A 589 -23.10 -1.62 0.02
CA PRO A 589 -22.57 -0.26 0.05
C PRO A 589 -21.65 -0.01 -1.16
N LEU A 590 -22.24 0.04 -2.38
CA LEU A 590 -21.48 0.23 -3.63
C LEU A 590 -20.58 1.48 -3.61
N ASP A 591 -21.07 2.56 -3.02
CA ASP A 591 -20.36 3.81 -2.82
C ASP A 591 -19.04 3.63 -2.09
N LYS A 592 -19.02 2.82 -1.01
CA LYS A 592 -17.80 2.57 -0.24
C LYS A 592 -16.84 1.62 -0.96
N LEU A 593 -17.39 0.59 -1.60
CA LEU A 593 -16.61 -0.45 -2.28
C LEU A 593 -15.90 0.08 -3.52
N LEU A 594 -16.52 1.03 -4.23
CA LEU A 594 -15.99 1.66 -5.43
C LEU A 594 -15.19 2.92 -5.15
N ALA A 595 -15.31 3.50 -3.95
CA ALA A 595 -14.71 4.80 -3.61
C ALA A 595 -13.24 4.90 -4.01
N LYS A 596 -12.41 3.91 -3.67
CA LYS A 596 -10.97 3.96 -3.98
C LYS A 596 -10.70 3.95 -5.48
N GLN A 597 -11.37 3.09 -6.24
CA GLN A 597 -11.21 3.02 -7.70
C GLN A 597 -11.70 4.32 -8.37
N GLN A 598 -12.85 4.84 -7.93
CA GLN A 598 -13.41 6.10 -8.42
C GLN A 598 -12.48 7.28 -8.11
N MET A 599 -11.98 7.37 -6.88
CA MET A 599 -11.04 8.40 -6.46
C MET A 599 -9.76 8.34 -7.29
N ASP A 600 -9.16 7.17 -7.47
CA ASP A 600 -7.93 7.03 -8.26
C ASP A 600 -8.10 7.51 -9.71
N LEU A 601 -9.22 7.14 -10.35
CA LEU A 601 -9.52 7.58 -11.71
C LEU A 601 -9.85 9.08 -11.77
N LEU A 602 -10.63 9.59 -10.82
CA LEU A 602 -10.98 11.01 -10.76
C LEU A 602 -9.76 11.88 -10.45
N THR A 603 -8.86 11.47 -9.57
CA THR A 603 -7.59 12.16 -9.30
C THR A 603 -6.73 12.16 -10.55
N ALA A 604 -6.63 11.05 -11.27
CA ALA A 604 -5.90 11.02 -12.54
C ALA A 604 -6.52 11.94 -13.60
N LYS A 605 -7.86 12.02 -13.68
CA LYS A 605 -8.57 12.91 -14.62
C LYS A 605 -8.41 14.38 -14.21
N ALA A 606 -8.50 14.68 -12.91
CA ALA A 606 -8.29 16.00 -12.35
C ALA A 606 -6.86 16.48 -12.60
N TRP A 607 -5.87 15.58 -12.39
CA TRP A 607 -4.49 15.79 -12.78
C TRP A 607 -4.46 16.14 -14.26
N LEU A 608 -4.81 15.25 -15.21
CA LEU A 608 -4.66 15.49 -16.66
C LEU A 608 -5.34 16.77 -17.16
N SER A 609 -6.56 17.07 -16.69
CA SER A 609 -7.35 18.21 -17.16
C SER A 609 -7.11 19.52 -16.42
N GLU A 610 -6.35 19.50 -15.32
CA GLU A 610 -6.13 20.65 -14.43
C GLU A 610 -7.44 21.28 -13.92
N ASN A 611 -8.48 20.44 -13.79
CA ASN A 611 -9.82 20.90 -13.45
C ASN A 611 -10.04 20.92 -11.93
N LYS A 612 -10.07 22.13 -11.36
CA LYS A 612 -10.33 22.40 -9.94
C LYS A 612 -11.68 21.87 -9.43
N GLU A 613 -12.69 21.73 -10.28
CA GLU A 613 -13.97 21.14 -9.87
C GLU A 613 -13.85 19.63 -9.64
N LEU A 614 -13.04 18.94 -10.46
CA LEU A 614 -12.73 17.52 -10.25
C LEU A 614 -11.91 17.32 -8.98
N GLU A 615 -10.95 18.20 -8.69
CA GLU A 615 -10.21 18.17 -7.42
C GLU A 615 -11.16 18.28 -6.22
N ARG A 616 -12.09 19.25 -6.23
CA ARG A 616 -13.11 19.39 -5.18
C ARG A 616 -14.02 18.16 -5.08
N LYS A 617 -14.36 17.51 -6.19
CA LYS A 617 -15.13 16.25 -6.21
C LYS A 617 -14.35 15.13 -5.52
N VAL A 618 -13.05 15.02 -5.77
CA VAL A 618 -12.15 14.06 -5.10
C VAL A 618 -12.07 14.34 -3.60
N VAL A 619 -11.90 15.60 -3.17
CA VAL A 619 -11.87 15.99 -1.75
C VAL A 619 -13.16 15.56 -1.04
N LYS A 620 -14.32 15.85 -1.63
CA LYS A 620 -15.63 15.44 -1.06
C LYS A 620 -15.76 13.93 -0.92
N LEU A 621 -15.40 13.19 -1.98
CA LEU A 621 -15.41 11.72 -1.98
C LEU A 621 -14.45 11.13 -0.93
N SER A 622 -13.27 11.71 -0.83
CA SER A 622 -12.21 11.35 0.10
C SER A 622 -12.66 11.49 1.56
N ILE A 623 -13.20 12.65 1.94
CA ILE A 623 -13.72 12.92 3.28
C ILE A 623 -14.92 12.02 3.60
N HIS A 624 -15.85 11.86 2.66
CA HIS A 624 -17.05 11.05 2.86
C HIS A 624 -16.74 9.56 3.12
N ASN A 625 -15.76 9.00 2.40
CA ASN A 625 -15.37 7.60 2.50
C ASN A 625 -14.19 7.34 3.45
N SER A 626 -13.64 8.37 4.09
CA SER A 626 -12.45 8.29 4.97
C SER A 626 -11.22 7.68 4.28
N LEU A 627 -11.10 7.88 2.97
CA LEU A 627 -9.97 7.45 2.17
C LEU A 627 -9.11 8.68 1.84
N PRO A 628 -7.79 8.68 2.07
CA PRO A 628 -6.93 9.79 1.70
C PRO A 628 -6.71 9.87 0.18
N SER A 629 -6.44 11.07 -0.31
CA SER A 629 -6.15 11.42 -1.70
C SER A 629 -5.05 12.47 -1.76
N GLU A 630 -4.51 12.78 -2.93
CA GLU A 630 -3.48 13.83 -3.05
C GLU A 630 -3.93 15.24 -2.63
N TYR A 631 -5.25 15.46 -2.51
CA TYR A 631 -5.84 16.73 -2.07
C TYR A 631 -6.34 16.70 -0.62
N THR A 632 -6.08 15.62 0.11
CA THR A 632 -6.54 15.44 1.49
C THR A 632 -5.46 14.79 2.33
N ARG A 633 -5.58 14.95 3.66
CA ARG A 633 -4.66 14.32 4.61
C ARG A 633 -5.44 13.60 5.69
N MET A 634 -4.93 12.44 6.11
CA MET A 634 -5.46 11.74 7.26
C MET A 634 -4.77 12.24 8.53
N VAL A 635 -5.55 12.55 9.55
CA VAL A 635 -5.09 13.00 10.87
C VAL A 635 -5.66 12.12 11.97
N LEU A 636 -4.90 11.93 13.04
CA LEU A 636 -5.36 11.31 14.27
C LEU A 636 -5.87 12.40 15.22
N LEU A 637 -7.19 12.43 15.48
CA LEU A 637 -7.81 13.35 16.42
C LEU A 637 -7.88 12.73 17.81
N GLN A 638 -7.37 13.45 18.81
CA GLN A 638 -7.50 13.06 20.21
C GLN A 638 -8.72 13.74 20.86
N THR A 639 -9.55 12.95 21.54
CA THR A 639 -10.73 13.42 22.31
C THR A 639 -10.69 12.87 23.74
N SER A 640 -11.01 13.71 24.73
CA SER A 640 -11.20 13.29 26.12
C SER A 640 -12.66 12.92 26.37
N LEU A 641 -12.90 11.73 26.95
CA LEU A 641 -14.24 11.21 27.20
C LEU A 641 -14.96 11.91 28.36
N ASP A 642 -14.24 12.60 29.26
CA ASP A 642 -14.84 13.33 30.40
C ASP A 642 -15.68 14.55 29.98
N LYS A 643 -15.60 14.98 28.71
CA LYS A 643 -16.35 16.12 28.16
C LYS A 643 -17.60 15.72 27.35
N ILE A 644 -17.96 14.43 27.31
CA ILE A 644 -19.13 13.94 26.56
C ILE A 644 -20.29 13.71 27.54
N ASP A 645 -21.28 14.62 27.50
CA ASP A 645 -22.46 14.58 28.37
C ASP A 645 -23.36 13.36 28.02
N PRO A 646 -23.69 12.44 28.95
CA PRO A 646 -24.42 11.21 28.64
C PRO A 646 -25.83 11.43 28.08
N ALA A 647 -26.39 12.63 28.23
CA ALA A 647 -27.71 12.99 27.71
C ALA A 647 -27.76 13.14 26.17
N GLN A 648 -26.61 13.25 25.48
CA GLN A 648 -26.57 13.37 24.01
C GLN A 648 -26.50 12.02 23.27
N GLN A 649 -26.14 10.91 23.95
CA GLN A 649 -26.10 9.59 23.31
C GLN A 649 -27.48 8.91 23.18
N ALA A 650 -28.50 9.35 23.93
CA ALA A 650 -29.84 8.75 23.90
C ALA A 650 -30.80 9.36 22.86
N LYS A 651 -30.42 10.45 22.17
CA LYS A 651 -31.20 11.05 21.10
C LYS A 651 -30.33 11.12 19.86
N ASN A 652 -30.68 10.35 18.81
CA ASN A 652 -30.13 10.44 17.46
C ASN A 652 -30.39 11.84 16.82
N LYS A 653 -29.81 12.89 17.39
CA LYS A 653 -29.66 14.20 16.76
C LYS A 653 -28.18 14.40 16.44
N PRO A 654 -27.84 15.01 15.29
CA PRO A 654 -26.46 15.30 14.95
C PRO A 654 -25.82 16.11 16.07
N ILE A 655 -24.63 15.68 16.50
CA ILE A 655 -23.81 16.36 17.50
C ILE A 655 -23.65 17.82 17.05
N LYS A 656 -24.31 18.75 17.74
CA LYS A 656 -23.95 20.17 17.62
C LYS A 656 -22.53 20.28 18.17
N GLN A 657 -21.63 20.71 17.28
CA GLN A 657 -20.21 20.91 17.55
C GLN A 657 -20.05 21.68 18.87
N SER A 658 -19.48 21.01 19.87
CA SER A 658 -18.85 21.66 21.02
C SER A 658 -17.76 22.59 20.51
N SER A 659 -17.56 23.72 21.18
CA SER A 659 -16.64 24.81 20.81
C SER A 659 -15.24 24.37 20.32
N PRO A 660 -14.58 25.16 19.44
CA PRO A 660 -13.41 24.70 18.66
C PRO A 660 -12.08 24.57 19.41
N ASP A 661 -11.99 24.93 20.69
CA ASP A 661 -10.69 25.36 21.26
C ASP A 661 -9.72 24.27 21.76
N GLU A 662 -10.05 22.98 21.79
CA GLU A 662 -9.12 21.97 22.35
C GLU A 662 -9.17 20.58 21.67
N ARG A 663 -9.07 20.52 20.33
CA ARG A 663 -8.79 19.24 19.65
C ARG A 663 -7.39 19.26 19.07
N SER A 664 -6.51 18.40 19.57
CA SER A 664 -5.18 18.18 18.98
C SER A 664 -5.28 17.16 17.85
N ALA A 665 -4.75 17.52 16.68
CA ALA A 665 -4.56 16.61 15.56
C ALA A 665 -3.08 16.26 15.41
N MET A 666 -2.81 15.00 15.04
CA MET A 666 -1.49 14.54 14.68
C MET A 666 -1.52 13.99 13.25
N PRO A 667 -0.65 14.46 12.33
CA PRO A 667 -0.69 14.05 10.94
C PRO A 667 -0.24 12.59 10.77
N LEU A 668 -0.82 11.90 9.79
CA LEU A 668 -0.36 10.60 9.30
C LEU A 668 0.27 10.77 7.91
N ARG A 669 1.38 10.07 7.67
CA ARG A 669 2.17 10.22 6.42
C ARG A 669 2.03 9.03 5.49
N GLY A 670 2.33 9.30 4.22
CA GLY A 670 2.53 8.24 3.23
C GLY A 670 1.28 7.41 2.98
N LEU A 671 0.12 8.03 2.84
CA LEU A 671 -1.12 7.32 2.52
C LEU A 671 -1.56 7.51 1.07
N THR A 672 -0.80 8.30 0.31
CA THR A 672 -1.10 8.71 -1.06
C THR A 672 0.08 8.32 -1.96
N LEU A 673 -0.15 8.26 -3.28
CA LEU A 673 0.82 7.77 -4.25
C LEU A 673 1.78 8.87 -4.73
N GLY A 674 1.37 10.14 -4.60
CA GLY A 674 2.06 11.30 -5.13
C GLY A 674 1.81 11.51 -6.63
N PHE A 675 2.10 12.72 -7.12
CA PHE A 675 2.09 13.06 -8.55
C PHE A 675 3.47 12.86 -9.22
N GLY A 676 4.32 11.99 -8.65
CA GLY A 676 5.71 11.83 -9.05
C GLY A 676 6.59 13.01 -8.65
N ASP A 677 7.91 12.81 -8.75
CA ASP A 677 8.91 13.86 -8.52
C ASP A 677 10.06 13.71 -9.52
N VAL A 678 10.10 14.62 -10.50
CA VAL A 678 11.12 14.64 -11.55
C VAL A 678 12.52 14.90 -10.98
N THR A 679 12.62 15.72 -9.94
CA THR A 679 13.91 16.03 -9.31
C THR A 679 14.42 14.80 -8.57
N ALA A 680 13.56 14.14 -7.80
CA ALA A 680 13.92 12.92 -7.10
C ALA A 680 14.26 11.76 -8.06
N THR A 681 13.55 11.66 -9.19
CA THR A 681 13.87 10.70 -10.25
C THR A 681 15.28 10.94 -10.79
N ARG A 682 15.59 12.19 -11.17
CA ARG A 682 16.92 12.54 -11.72
C ARG A 682 18.05 12.33 -10.72
N GLU A 683 17.79 12.59 -9.44
CA GLU A 683 18.77 12.50 -8.37
C GLU A 683 18.81 11.11 -7.70
N ASN A 684 17.99 10.15 -8.15
CA ASN A 684 17.82 8.84 -7.53
C ASN A 684 17.57 8.92 -6.01
N LEU A 685 16.83 9.94 -5.57
CA LEU A 685 16.49 10.15 -4.17
C LEU A 685 15.29 9.31 -3.79
N THR A 686 15.39 8.51 -2.73
CA THR A 686 14.26 7.73 -2.23
C THR A 686 13.07 8.64 -1.92
N THR A 687 12.09 8.70 -2.82
CA THR A 687 10.78 9.25 -2.53
C THR A 687 9.91 8.09 -2.12
N GLY A 688 9.37 8.11 -0.90
CA GLY A 688 8.49 7.04 -0.43
C GLY A 688 8.02 7.27 0.99
N PHE A 689 6.71 7.08 1.20
CA PHE A 689 5.99 7.00 2.47
C PHE A 689 6.63 7.70 3.68
N GLY A 690 6.65 9.03 3.60
CA GLY A 690 6.96 9.88 4.74
C GLY A 690 8.39 9.67 5.26
N ASP A 691 9.38 10.14 4.51
CA ASP A 691 10.69 10.30 5.11
C ASP A 691 10.62 11.30 6.27
N ILE A 692 11.09 10.81 7.42
CA ILE A 692 11.60 11.64 8.50
C ILE A 692 12.62 12.55 7.82
N LYS A 693 12.31 13.85 7.70
CA LYS A 693 13.36 14.81 7.37
C LYS A 693 14.53 14.47 8.29
N PRO A 694 15.75 14.25 7.79
CA PRO A 694 16.89 14.07 8.68
C PRO A 694 16.81 15.17 9.73
N HIS A 695 16.87 14.79 11.00
CA HIS A 695 16.91 15.74 12.12
C HIS A 695 17.83 16.88 11.69
N GLU A 696 17.39 18.14 11.85
CA GLU A 696 18.08 19.38 11.50
C GLU A 696 19.52 19.45 12.06
N GLN A 697 20.41 18.60 11.59
CA GLN A 697 21.83 18.59 11.90
C GLN A 697 22.58 19.45 10.88
N PHE A 698 21.98 19.75 9.73
CA PHE A 698 22.60 20.54 8.67
C PHE A 698 22.29 22.05 8.70
N GLU A 699 21.25 22.53 9.40
CA GLU A 699 21.03 23.98 9.58
C GLU A 699 21.79 24.59 10.77
N ILE A 700 22.29 23.75 11.69
CA ILE A 700 23.09 24.23 12.84
C ILE A 700 24.53 24.56 12.40
N PHE A 701 25.04 23.94 11.32
CA PHE A 701 26.39 24.20 10.84
C PHE A 701 26.54 25.60 10.21
N GLU A 702 25.55 26.14 9.49
CA GLU A 702 25.67 27.50 8.94
C GLU A 702 25.46 28.60 9.99
N LYS A 703 24.67 28.36 11.04
CA LYS A 703 24.46 29.34 12.12
C LYS A 703 25.53 29.30 13.21
N ALA A 704 26.25 28.19 13.39
CA ALA A 704 27.30 28.07 14.41
C ALA A 704 28.66 28.64 13.96
N VAL A 705 28.91 28.75 12.65
CA VAL A 705 30.17 29.31 12.11
C VAL A 705 30.26 30.83 12.30
N GLY A 706 29.13 31.51 12.52
CA GLY A 706 29.09 32.96 12.77
C GLY A 706 29.33 33.41 14.22
N CYS A 707 29.46 32.48 15.19
CA CYS A 707 29.49 32.85 16.61
C CYS A 707 30.83 32.58 17.32
N CYS A 708 31.76 31.85 16.69
CA CYS A 708 32.98 31.36 17.37
C CYS A 708 34.23 32.25 17.23
N SER A 709 34.12 33.47 16.69
CA SER A 709 35.29 34.38 16.57
C SER A 709 35.39 35.45 17.67
N ARG A 710 34.54 35.43 18.71
CA ARG A 710 34.53 36.48 19.76
C ARG A 710 34.51 36.01 21.21
N VAL A 711 34.69 34.72 21.49
CA VAL A 711 34.47 34.16 22.85
C VAL A 711 35.75 33.62 23.52
N ALA A 712 36.90 33.67 22.84
CA ALA A 712 38.13 33.05 23.34
C ALA A 712 38.87 33.80 24.46
N ASP A 713 38.50 35.04 24.82
CA ASP A 713 39.27 35.84 25.79
C ASP A 713 38.62 36.07 27.16
N CYS A 714 37.51 35.38 27.51
CA CYS A 714 36.72 35.74 28.71
C CYS A 714 36.36 34.61 29.70
N PHE A 715 36.93 33.41 29.62
CA PHE A 715 36.55 32.32 30.55
C PHE A 715 37.64 31.95 31.57
N CYS A 716 37.34 32.13 32.85
CA CYS A 716 38.13 31.59 33.95
C CYS A 716 37.88 30.06 34.12
N CYS A 717 38.90 29.31 34.55
CA CYS A 717 38.92 27.84 34.56
C CYS A 717 37.75 27.19 35.31
N MET A 718 37.20 27.83 36.34
CA MET A 718 36.06 27.30 37.09
C MET A 718 34.72 27.37 36.33
N CYS A 719 34.57 28.34 35.42
CA CYS A 719 33.38 28.42 34.56
C CYS A 719 33.42 27.37 33.44
N PHE A 720 34.61 27.05 32.94
CA PHE A 720 34.81 26.00 31.93
C PHE A 720 34.46 24.61 32.48
N ILE A 721 34.92 24.26 33.69
CA ILE A 721 34.60 22.98 34.34
C ILE A 721 33.09 22.85 34.59
N LYS A 722 32.43 23.94 35.01
CA LYS A 722 30.98 23.96 35.25
C LYS A 722 30.16 23.85 33.95
N ALA A 723 30.68 24.40 32.84
CA ALA A 723 30.09 24.24 31.51
C ALA A 723 30.25 22.80 30.98
N CYS A 724 31.44 22.21 31.13
CA CYS A 724 31.69 20.81 30.77
C CYS A 724 30.83 19.83 31.58
N SER A 725 30.53 20.13 32.85
CA SER A 725 29.65 19.29 33.69
C SER A 725 28.17 19.28 33.27
N LYS A 726 27.76 20.17 32.34
CA LYS A 726 26.40 20.27 31.80
C LYS A 726 26.32 19.90 30.31
N MET A 727 27.42 19.47 29.70
CA MET A 727 27.44 19.05 28.30
C MET A 727 26.82 17.66 28.13
N ASN A 728 25.96 17.54 27.11
CA ASN A 728 25.43 16.26 26.65
C ASN A 728 26.55 15.41 26.01
N ASP A 729 26.46 14.09 26.13
CA ASP A 729 27.46 13.11 25.69
C ASP A 729 27.86 13.27 24.21
N GLN A 730 26.91 13.62 23.33
CA GLN A 730 27.21 13.89 21.92
C GLN A 730 28.12 15.10 21.72
N CYS A 731 27.96 16.15 22.55
CA CYS A 731 28.79 17.34 22.49
C CYS A 731 30.18 17.07 23.10
N ALA A 732 30.26 16.21 24.11
CA ALA A 732 31.53 15.74 24.68
C ALA A 732 32.31 14.87 23.68
N VAL A 733 31.63 13.99 22.92
CA VAL A 733 32.25 13.17 21.87
C VAL A 733 32.79 14.03 20.73
N VAL A 734 32.04 15.04 20.27
CA VAL A 734 32.50 15.97 19.23
C VAL A 734 33.69 16.82 19.72
N MET A 735 33.66 17.30 20.97
CA MET A 735 34.82 18.00 21.55
C MET A 735 36.03 17.08 21.67
N MET A 736 35.86 15.82 22.08
CA MET A 736 36.95 14.86 22.18
C MET A 736 37.54 14.54 20.80
N GLN A 737 36.71 14.41 19.76
CA GLN A 737 37.15 14.22 18.38
C GLN A 737 37.87 15.47 17.83
N ALA A 738 37.39 16.67 18.14
CA ALA A 738 38.05 17.92 17.76
C ALA A 738 39.41 18.08 18.47
N CYS A 739 39.49 17.78 19.76
CA CYS A 739 40.75 17.77 20.51
C CYS A 739 41.71 16.69 20.01
N ALA A 740 41.22 15.50 19.63
CA ALA A 740 42.03 14.45 19.03
C ALA A 740 42.56 14.85 17.64
N ALA A 741 41.74 15.52 16.83
CA ALA A 741 42.16 16.05 15.53
C ALA A 741 43.20 17.18 15.68
N LEU A 742 43.02 18.08 16.64
CA LEU A 742 43.98 19.13 16.96
C LEU A 742 45.29 18.56 17.52
N ALA A 743 45.22 17.50 18.33
CA ALA A 743 46.41 16.78 18.79
C ALA A 743 47.13 16.07 17.63
N CYS A 744 46.39 15.51 16.66
CA CYS A 744 46.97 14.93 15.45
C CYS A 744 47.63 15.99 14.55
N LEU A 745 47.04 17.19 14.45
CA LEU A 745 47.63 18.33 13.74
C LEU A 745 48.89 18.85 14.45
N GLY A 746 48.88 18.94 15.78
CA GLY A 746 50.08 19.27 16.57
C GLY A 746 51.18 18.21 16.46
N CYS A 747 50.82 16.92 16.34
CA CYS A 747 51.78 15.86 16.03
C CYS A 747 52.34 15.99 14.60
N PHE A 748 51.54 16.47 13.65
CA PHE A 748 51.98 16.74 12.26
C PHE A 748 52.94 17.93 12.20
N GLU A 749 52.69 18.98 12.99
CA GLU A 749 53.54 20.17 13.10
C GLU A 749 54.85 19.83 13.82
N CYS A 750 54.79 19.00 14.86
CA CYS A 750 56.00 18.48 15.52
C CYS A 750 56.81 17.54 14.61
N CYS A 751 56.15 16.77 13.74
CA CYS A 751 56.83 15.97 12.71
C CYS A 751 57.40 16.82 11.56
N SER A 752 56.79 17.96 11.21
CA SER A 752 57.31 18.84 10.16
C SER A 752 58.54 19.62 10.63
N GLU A 753 58.58 20.04 11.90
CA GLU A 753 59.76 20.69 12.50
C GLU A 753 60.94 19.71 12.70
N LEU A 754 60.68 18.45 13.08
CA LEU A 754 61.73 17.45 13.32
C LEU A 754 62.22 16.73 12.05
N CYS A 755 61.40 16.59 10.99
CA CYS A 755 61.77 15.84 9.78
C CYS A 755 62.13 16.73 8.58
N CYS A 756 61.77 18.01 8.55
CA CYS A 756 62.08 18.93 7.44
C CYS A 756 62.96 20.13 7.82
N GLY A 757 63.37 20.25 9.09
CA GLY A 757 64.35 21.24 9.55
C GLY A 757 65.79 20.85 9.19
N GLY A 758 66.12 20.81 7.90
CA GLY A 758 67.44 20.38 7.44
C GLY A 758 67.70 20.50 5.94
N ALA A 759 67.41 21.65 5.32
CA ALA A 759 68.09 22.11 4.09
C ALA A 759 67.75 23.59 3.80
N ASN A 760 68.72 24.46 4.11
CA ASN A 760 68.95 25.86 3.70
C ASN A 760 67.77 26.83 3.59
#